data_AF-A0A2S1LTV3-F1
#
_entry.id   AF-A0A2S1LTV3-F1
#
_cell.length_a   1.000
_cell.length_b   1.000
_cell.length_c   1.000
_cell.angle_alpha   90.00
_cell.angle_beta   90.00
_cell.angle_gamma   90.00
#
_symmetry.space_group_name_H-M   'P 1'
#
loop_
_entity.id
_entity.type
_entity.pdbx_description
1 polymer ?
#
loop_
_entity_poly.entity_id
_entity_poly.type
_entity_poly.pdbx_seq_one_letter_code
_entity_poly.pdbx_strand_id
1 'polypeptide(L)'
;MAQQIINVGNSPNDYTGDRNRNAFIKSNSNFTELYNAISNIANENNAILSIGDLTLVGNILTIPAPVLWKINGNGYIKNTATVFDIPFAAPGKSRIDILVVNTFSGIERISGSESEGIAFRPNTPINTLRITEITITDNSISQPTDPEIGNKYIPKIEKGEINFTTPGIVSAISFFERTTIRFTNNTTSVSGVSFIADLSNIYDGILFTFINSGTVNITLKNNAAGDFVKFFNNAAGDIIIPPSGIAQYRYSAGQNRLELLSNGTQNLESVLTAGSTTTKTAEFTGTGCHTTITGNGVFAQANSGNEYIGVRRNLIQIAKGAGTLNIAGISGGFTGNKNQSFQNKNGDIALLADIYDNINGLNLIANQAAQEVYLQNGSGDTLATLNVAFLNNEGTTFFYNDATEMLELRNDAGEILSEVPVSAFVSNLAKSIAFNGGNPYLLELRDTEGHPISSVILSIGNITGLQSYLNGIDDVNLAQYNSINTLQANKVDTNGGNAIPGSIWNIVSVQSNGLGGVPYEDTPAAVGDISLIMARSLNTSKWIPANAISVKTYLGLNQVMNEQQVVSGGFPGWGGNLIRIGWDGSQLKAMVDSVQLGTIFTSTNPDPGTVRTTGNQTIQGQKIFENELRTTNSIVAPVLKTIANPNATDSRSWSVQGDSQAYGDFAISRQISNSSGSYVPEMYCNPDGNWGFGTVNPAVKLDVVGSIRTNTEVSSASLRTGKLVFRNTIGNPDTREHL
;
A
#
# COMPACT_ATOMS: atom_id res chain seq x y z
N MET A 1 14.25 -3.57 9.18
CA MET A 1 15.59 -3.68 8.55
C MET A 1 15.69 -2.52 7.56
N ALA A 2 16.80 -2.30 6.87
CA ALA A 2 16.95 -1.17 5.95
C ALA A 2 16.64 -1.59 4.50
N GLN A 3 15.93 -0.73 3.76
CA GLN A 3 15.65 -0.89 2.33
C GLN A 3 16.92 -1.25 1.56
N GLN A 4 16.88 -2.36 0.80
CA GLN A 4 18.01 -2.76 -0.05
C GLN A 4 17.87 -2.13 -1.43
N ILE A 5 18.79 -1.23 -1.78
CA ILE A 5 18.83 -0.59 -3.10
C ILE A 5 19.44 -1.56 -4.12
N ILE A 6 18.75 -1.75 -5.24
CA ILE A 6 19.27 -2.47 -6.42
C ILE A 6 20.19 -1.52 -7.17
N ASN A 7 21.48 -1.85 -7.26
CA ASN A 7 22.44 -1.09 -8.05
C ASN A 7 22.32 -1.49 -9.53
N VAL A 8 21.96 -0.55 -10.39
CA VAL A 8 21.80 -0.81 -11.83
C VAL A 8 23.09 -0.58 -12.65
N GLY A 9 24.18 -0.19 -11.99
CA GLY A 9 25.45 0.19 -12.63
C GLY A 9 25.46 1.64 -13.10
N ASN A 10 26.63 2.12 -13.55
CA ASN A 10 26.80 3.48 -14.05
C ASN A 10 26.44 3.62 -15.54
N SER A 11 26.45 2.52 -16.28
CA SER A 11 26.15 2.45 -17.72
C SER A 11 25.69 1.05 -18.14
N PRO A 12 24.94 0.90 -19.24
CA PRO A 12 24.54 -0.42 -19.74
C PRO A 12 25.76 -1.32 -20.02
N ASN A 13 25.72 -2.57 -19.53
CA ASN A 13 26.76 -3.59 -19.73
C ASN A 13 28.14 -3.25 -19.15
N ASP A 14 28.25 -2.35 -18.18
CA ASP A 14 29.52 -2.02 -17.53
C ASP A 14 29.94 -3.02 -16.42
N TYR A 15 29.09 -4.01 -16.13
CA TYR A 15 29.26 -5.02 -15.07
C TYR A 15 29.42 -4.45 -13.64
N THR A 16 29.15 -3.16 -13.43
CA THR A 16 29.24 -2.51 -12.10
C THR A 16 27.93 -2.59 -11.31
N GLY A 17 26.82 -2.98 -11.96
CA GLY A 17 25.54 -3.23 -11.33
C GLY A 17 25.45 -4.57 -10.59
N ASP A 18 24.40 -4.73 -9.79
CA ASP A 18 24.06 -6.02 -9.19
C ASP A 18 23.81 -7.06 -10.28
N ARG A 19 24.43 -8.23 -10.16
CA ARG A 19 24.05 -9.39 -10.99
C ARG A 19 22.55 -9.66 -10.81
N ASN A 20 21.86 -10.07 -11.88
CA ASN A 20 20.41 -10.34 -11.86
C ASN A 20 19.98 -11.15 -10.63
N ARG A 21 20.72 -12.19 -10.25
CA ARG A 21 20.43 -13.00 -9.05
C ARG A 21 20.42 -12.16 -7.77
N ASN A 22 21.40 -11.28 -7.58
CA ASN A 22 21.48 -10.41 -6.40
C ASN A 22 20.37 -9.35 -6.41
N ALA A 23 20.05 -8.79 -7.58
CA ALA A 23 18.92 -7.87 -7.73
C ALA A 23 17.58 -8.54 -7.36
N PHE A 24 17.36 -9.79 -7.79
CA PHE A 24 16.16 -10.56 -7.41
C PHE A 24 16.12 -10.90 -5.91
N ILE A 25 17.27 -11.24 -5.30
CA ILE A 25 17.34 -11.47 -3.84
C ILE A 25 17.00 -10.20 -3.07
N LYS A 26 17.55 -9.05 -3.47
CA LYS A 26 17.24 -7.74 -2.87
C LYS A 26 15.76 -7.39 -3.04
N SER A 27 15.20 -7.62 -4.23
CA SER A 27 13.78 -7.44 -4.51
C SER A 27 12.90 -8.29 -3.59
N ASN A 28 13.16 -9.59 -3.49
CA ASN A 28 12.42 -10.51 -2.61
C ASN A 28 12.56 -10.12 -1.13
N SER A 29 13.74 -9.66 -0.70
CA SER A 29 13.98 -9.21 0.67
C SER A 29 13.14 -7.96 0.98
N ASN A 30 13.09 -6.98 0.06
CA ASN A 30 12.24 -5.80 0.19
C ASN A 30 10.73 -6.17 0.21
N PHE A 31 10.29 -7.13 -0.62
CA PHE A 31 8.89 -7.59 -0.59
C PHE A 31 8.56 -8.34 0.70
N THR A 32 9.50 -9.11 1.26
CA THR A 32 9.31 -9.78 2.56
C THR A 32 9.09 -8.75 3.67
N GLU A 33 9.84 -7.64 3.65
CA GLU A 33 9.62 -6.52 4.58
C GLU A 33 8.25 -5.88 4.40
N LEU A 34 7.80 -5.66 3.16
CA LEU A 34 6.46 -5.12 2.90
C LEU A 34 5.35 -6.06 3.39
N TYR A 35 5.46 -7.38 3.14
CA TYR A 35 4.49 -8.35 3.62
C TYR A 35 4.45 -8.41 5.16
N ASN A 36 5.61 -8.34 5.81
CA ASN A 36 5.68 -8.27 7.26
C ASN A 36 5.13 -6.94 7.80
N ALA A 37 5.38 -5.82 7.15
CA ALA A 37 4.83 -4.53 7.53
C ALA A 37 3.30 -4.49 7.37
N ILE A 38 2.76 -5.02 6.27
CA ILE A 38 1.31 -5.14 6.05
C ILE A 38 0.70 -6.11 7.08
N SER A 39 1.37 -7.22 7.38
CA SER A 39 0.96 -8.16 8.43
C SER A 39 0.99 -7.51 9.81
N ASN A 40 2.01 -6.71 10.11
CA ASN A 40 2.11 -5.97 11.37
C ASN A 40 1.07 -4.87 11.46
N ILE A 41 0.79 -4.14 10.38
CA ILE A 41 -0.34 -3.18 10.34
C ILE A 41 -1.65 -3.93 10.59
N ALA A 42 -1.88 -5.07 9.96
CA ALA A 42 -3.06 -5.89 10.20
C ALA A 42 -3.13 -6.46 11.64
N ASN A 43 -1.98 -6.67 12.29
CA ASN A 43 -1.87 -7.21 13.64
C ASN A 43 -1.82 -6.16 14.74
N GLU A 44 -1.41 -4.92 14.46
CA GLU A 44 -1.32 -3.79 15.40
C GLU A 44 -2.57 -2.92 15.40
N ASN A 45 -3.42 -3.04 14.38
CA ASN A 45 -4.63 -2.23 14.26
C ASN A 45 -5.64 -2.51 15.38
N ASN A 46 -6.14 -1.42 15.98
CA ASN A 46 -7.30 -1.44 16.84
C ASN A 46 -8.53 -1.84 16.01
N ALA A 47 -9.14 -2.99 16.30
CA ALA A 47 -10.26 -3.51 15.52
C ALA A 47 -11.26 -4.28 16.38
N ILE A 48 -12.56 -4.12 16.09
CA ILE A 48 -13.61 -5.01 16.59
C ILE A 48 -13.60 -6.23 15.66
N LEU A 49 -13.30 -7.40 16.22
CA LEU A 49 -13.20 -8.65 15.45
C LEU A 49 -14.56 -9.34 15.32
N SER A 50 -15.36 -9.28 16.38
CA SER A 50 -16.71 -9.83 16.39
C SER A 50 -17.53 -9.13 17.46
N ILE A 51 -18.71 -8.68 17.07
CA ILE A 51 -19.73 -8.20 17.98
C ILE A 51 -21.05 -8.65 17.38
N GLY A 52 -21.83 -9.44 18.13
CA GLY A 52 -23.14 -9.91 17.66
C GLY A 52 -24.14 -8.75 17.55
N ASP A 53 -25.40 -9.06 17.25
CA ASP A 53 -26.42 -8.03 17.08
C ASP A 53 -26.72 -7.30 18.39
N LEU A 54 -26.52 -5.99 18.41
CA LEU A 54 -26.91 -5.15 19.53
C LEU A 54 -28.44 -5.04 19.56
N THR A 55 -29.04 -5.25 20.73
CA THR A 55 -30.49 -5.18 20.90
C THR A 55 -30.86 -4.10 21.91
N LEU A 56 -31.74 -3.19 21.51
CA LEU A 56 -32.28 -2.14 22.36
C LEU A 56 -33.77 -2.43 22.60
N VAL A 57 -34.14 -2.74 23.85
CA VAL A 57 -35.53 -2.99 24.25
C VAL A 57 -35.90 -1.98 25.34
N GLY A 58 -36.70 -0.98 24.98
CA GLY A 58 -36.91 0.18 25.83
C GLY A 58 -35.60 0.93 26.06
N ASN A 59 -35.20 1.06 27.32
CA ASN A 59 -33.96 1.73 27.72
C ASN A 59 -32.79 0.77 27.93
N ILE A 60 -33.02 -0.53 27.74
CA ILE A 60 -32.05 -1.57 28.01
C ILE A 60 -31.34 -1.94 26.71
N LEU A 61 -30.06 -1.60 26.62
CA LEU A 61 -29.19 -2.01 25.53
C LEU A 61 -28.40 -3.25 25.93
N THR A 62 -28.51 -4.31 25.14
CA THR A 62 -27.80 -5.57 25.36
C THR A 62 -26.82 -5.83 24.22
N ILE A 63 -25.58 -6.10 24.61
CA ILE A 63 -24.50 -6.54 23.73
C ILE A 63 -24.28 -8.03 23.97
N PRO A 64 -24.55 -8.90 22.98
CA PRO A 64 -24.43 -10.33 23.15
C PRO A 64 -22.96 -10.75 23.26
N ALA A 65 -22.70 -11.84 23.98
CA ALA A 65 -21.39 -12.49 24.01
C ALA A 65 -21.28 -13.60 22.94
N PRO A 66 -20.06 -13.94 22.51
CA PRO A 66 -18.80 -13.28 22.85
C PRO A 66 -18.58 -11.98 22.06
N VAL A 67 -17.94 -11.00 22.68
CA VAL A 67 -17.40 -9.82 21.97
C VAL A 67 -15.89 -9.98 21.89
N LEU A 68 -15.32 -9.88 20.69
CA LEU A 68 -13.88 -10.02 20.42
C LEU A 68 -13.35 -8.72 19.81
N TRP A 69 -12.22 -8.24 20.30
CA TRP A 69 -11.55 -7.04 19.77
C TRP A 69 -10.05 -7.11 19.94
N LYS A 70 -9.34 -6.18 19.28
CA LYS A 70 -7.91 -5.93 19.44
C LYS A 70 -7.67 -4.46 19.76
N ILE A 71 -6.79 -4.18 20.72
CA ILE A 71 -6.26 -2.85 21.01
C ILE A 71 -4.74 -2.96 21.11
N ASN A 72 -4.00 -2.14 20.35
CA ASN A 72 -2.55 -2.13 20.23
C ASN A 72 -2.01 -3.55 19.94
N GLY A 73 -2.70 -4.27 19.05
CA GLY A 73 -2.44 -5.65 18.65
C GLY A 73 -2.73 -6.75 19.67
N ASN A 74 -3.04 -6.42 20.91
CA ASN A 74 -3.45 -7.40 21.92
C ASN A 74 -4.93 -7.76 21.73
N GLY A 75 -5.23 -9.06 21.69
CA GLY A 75 -6.60 -9.57 21.61
C GLY A 75 -7.30 -9.61 22.97
N TYR A 76 -8.56 -9.19 23.00
CA TYR A 76 -9.41 -9.16 24.18
C TYR A 76 -10.76 -9.81 23.87
N ILE A 77 -11.35 -10.43 24.90
CA ILE A 77 -12.63 -11.13 24.77
C ILE A 77 -13.52 -10.88 26.00
N LYS A 78 -14.80 -10.60 25.75
CA LYS A 78 -15.86 -10.61 26.76
C LYS A 78 -16.78 -11.80 26.50
N ASN A 79 -16.72 -12.80 27.37
CA ASN A 79 -17.52 -14.04 27.25
C ASN A 79 -18.92 -13.96 27.87
N THR A 80 -19.30 -12.81 28.42
CA THR A 80 -20.63 -12.60 29.01
C THR A 80 -21.33 -11.41 28.36
N ALA A 81 -22.64 -11.53 28.16
CA ALA A 81 -23.43 -10.44 27.61
C ALA A 81 -23.32 -9.22 28.54
N THR A 82 -23.23 -8.03 27.96
CA THR A 82 -23.19 -6.78 28.73
C THR A 82 -24.47 -6.01 28.51
N VAL A 83 -25.08 -5.55 29.61
CA VAL A 83 -26.37 -4.86 29.60
C VAL A 83 -26.19 -3.46 30.19
N PHE A 84 -26.71 -2.45 29.50
CA PHE A 84 -26.70 -1.05 29.94
C PHE A 84 -28.14 -0.54 30.03
N ASP A 85 -28.48 0.09 31.16
CA ASP A 85 -29.69 0.90 31.30
C ASP A 85 -29.37 2.35 30.90
N ILE A 86 -29.96 2.80 29.79
CA ILE A 86 -29.73 4.11 29.17
C ILE A 86 -30.90 5.03 29.52
N PRO A 87 -30.74 5.95 30.49
CA PRO A 87 -31.82 6.87 30.83
C PRO A 87 -32.05 7.86 29.68
N PHE A 88 -33.29 8.36 29.53
CA PHE A 88 -33.57 9.48 28.63
C PHE A 88 -32.78 10.73 29.03
N ALA A 89 -32.67 11.69 28.11
CA ALA A 89 -32.15 13.01 28.42
C ALA A 89 -33.17 13.82 29.22
N ALA A 90 -32.74 14.90 29.89
CA ALA A 90 -33.68 15.83 30.50
C ALA A 90 -34.63 16.44 29.45
N PRO A 91 -35.88 16.84 29.83
CA PRO A 91 -36.86 17.40 28.91
C PRO A 91 -36.29 18.53 28.03
N GLY A 92 -36.51 18.44 26.72
CA GLY A 92 -36.02 19.40 25.72
C GLY A 92 -34.52 19.30 25.40
N LYS A 93 -33.79 18.32 25.96
CA LYS A 93 -32.36 18.12 25.71
C LYS A 93 -32.08 16.85 24.91
N SER A 94 -30.91 16.83 24.29
CA SER A 94 -30.34 15.65 23.67
C SER A 94 -28.89 15.45 24.09
N ARG A 95 -28.41 14.21 24.05
CA ARG A 95 -27.00 13.86 24.23
C ARG A 95 -26.61 12.69 23.34
N ILE A 96 -25.31 12.52 23.14
CA ILE A 96 -24.74 11.37 22.44
C ILE A 96 -23.94 10.56 23.45
N ASP A 97 -24.32 9.30 23.67
CA ASP A 97 -23.50 8.36 24.42
C ASP A 97 -22.70 7.49 23.45
N ILE A 98 -21.49 7.09 23.85
CA ILE A 98 -20.68 6.10 23.09
C ILE A 98 -20.46 4.86 23.94
N LEU A 99 -20.45 3.70 23.28
CA LEU A 99 -19.99 2.45 23.88
C LEU A 99 -18.58 2.16 23.40
N VAL A 100 -17.71 1.79 24.34
CA VAL A 100 -16.32 1.47 24.04
C VAL A 100 -15.91 0.16 24.70
N VAL A 101 -15.04 -0.59 24.03
CA VAL A 101 -14.30 -1.70 24.65
C VAL A 101 -12.92 -1.23 25.09
N ASN A 102 -12.41 -1.77 26.20
CA ASN A 102 -11.13 -1.35 26.79
C ASN A 102 -10.09 -2.48 26.82
N THR A 103 -8.89 -2.21 27.33
CA THR A 103 -7.80 -3.19 27.50
C THR A 103 -7.95 -4.11 28.71
N PHE A 104 -9.06 -4.00 29.47
CA PHE A 104 -9.37 -4.83 30.63
C PHE A 104 -10.48 -5.87 30.33
N SER A 105 -10.72 -6.17 29.05
CA SER A 105 -11.83 -7.02 28.62
C SER A 105 -13.20 -6.50 29.09
N GLY A 106 -13.32 -5.19 29.28
CA GLY A 106 -14.54 -4.49 29.69
C GLY A 106 -15.22 -3.79 28.53
N ILE A 107 -16.53 -3.61 28.66
CA ILE A 107 -17.33 -2.73 27.80
C ILE A 107 -17.88 -1.63 28.70
N GLU A 108 -17.72 -0.37 28.30
CA GLU A 108 -18.09 0.80 29.08
C GLU A 108 -18.97 1.75 28.24
N ARG A 109 -19.90 2.43 28.92
CA ARG A 109 -20.67 3.53 28.36
C ARG A 109 -20.06 4.85 28.80
N ILE A 110 -19.70 5.70 27.84
CA ILE A 110 -19.28 7.08 28.10
C ILE A 110 -20.44 7.99 27.74
N SER A 111 -21.00 8.67 28.74
CA SER A 111 -22.17 9.53 28.53
C SER A 111 -21.78 10.92 28.03
N GLY A 112 -22.52 11.43 27.06
CA GLY A 112 -22.35 12.79 26.55
C GLY A 112 -22.93 13.85 27.48
N SER A 113 -22.57 15.11 27.24
CA SER A 113 -23.22 16.24 27.89
C SER A 113 -24.56 16.54 27.23
N GLU A 114 -25.60 16.80 28.03
CA GLU A 114 -26.92 17.19 27.53
C GLU A 114 -26.93 18.63 27.02
N SER A 115 -27.52 18.86 25.84
CA SER A 115 -27.70 20.18 25.24
C SER A 115 -29.11 20.36 24.67
N GLU A 116 -29.61 21.60 24.64
CA GLU A 116 -30.91 21.98 24.06
C GLU A 116 -30.88 22.08 22.52
N GLY A 117 -29.83 21.57 21.87
CA GLY A 117 -29.60 21.72 20.44
C GLY A 117 -28.75 20.59 19.87
N ILE A 118 -27.59 20.93 19.31
CA ILE A 118 -26.65 19.95 18.76
C ILE A 118 -26.00 19.20 19.93
N ALA A 119 -26.27 17.91 20.04
CA ALA A 119 -25.55 17.03 20.96
C ALA A 119 -24.11 16.84 20.46
N PHE A 120 -23.13 17.00 21.37
CA PHE A 120 -21.73 16.73 21.07
C PHE A 120 -21.36 15.34 21.55
N ARG A 121 -20.66 14.60 20.70
CA ARG A 121 -20.10 13.29 21.02
C ARG A 121 -18.99 13.45 22.08
N PRO A 122 -18.99 12.66 23.16
CA PRO A 122 -17.89 12.65 24.12
C PRO A 122 -16.60 12.12 23.47
N ASN A 123 -15.45 12.50 24.01
CA ASN A 123 -14.16 12.00 23.54
C ASN A 123 -14.05 10.49 23.82
N THR A 124 -13.57 9.71 22.83
CA THR A 124 -13.22 8.31 23.03
C THR A 124 -12.00 8.23 23.96
N PRO A 125 -12.08 7.55 25.12
CA PRO A 125 -10.93 7.41 26.02
C PRO A 125 -9.73 6.72 25.35
N ILE A 126 -8.51 7.07 25.76
CA ILE A 126 -7.30 6.40 25.28
C ILE A 126 -7.34 4.90 25.61
N ASN A 127 -6.74 4.06 24.76
CA ASN A 127 -6.75 2.59 24.92
C ASN A 127 -8.16 1.99 24.97
N THR A 128 -9.10 2.61 24.24
CA THR A 128 -10.42 2.05 24.01
C THR A 128 -10.76 2.06 22.52
N LEU A 129 -11.69 1.19 22.12
CA LEU A 129 -12.21 1.13 20.75
C LEU A 129 -13.74 1.31 20.78
N ARG A 130 -14.25 2.23 19.96
CA ARG A 130 -15.68 2.53 19.90
C ARG A 130 -16.44 1.42 19.20
N ILE A 131 -17.51 0.94 19.84
CA ILE A 131 -18.47 -0.03 19.29
C ILE A 131 -19.55 0.70 18.48
N THR A 132 -20.28 1.60 19.15
CA THR A 132 -21.45 2.27 18.58
C THR A 132 -21.65 3.62 19.26
N GLU A 133 -22.54 4.41 18.66
CA GLU A 133 -22.96 5.73 19.09
C GLU A 133 -24.48 5.72 19.22
N ILE A 134 -24.99 6.35 20.27
CA ILE A 134 -26.41 6.32 20.60
C ILE A 134 -26.87 7.75 20.81
N THR A 135 -27.87 8.17 20.05
CA THR A 135 -28.50 9.47 20.24
C THR A 135 -29.65 9.31 21.22
N ILE A 136 -29.67 10.15 22.25
CA ILE A 136 -30.62 10.08 23.35
C ILE A 136 -31.31 11.45 23.43
N THR A 137 -32.63 11.45 23.34
CA THR A 137 -33.49 12.61 23.58
C THR A 137 -34.27 12.41 24.88
N ASP A 138 -35.16 13.35 25.19
CA ASP A 138 -36.09 13.28 26.32
C ASP A 138 -37.20 12.23 26.16
N ASN A 139 -37.38 11.65 24.97
CA ASN A 139 -38.44 10.70 24.67
C ASN A 139 -38.03 9.51 23.79
N SER A 140 -36.79 9.46 23.30
CA SER A 140 -36.32 8.37 22.45
C SER A 140 -34.84 8.07 22.68
N ILE A 141 -34.50 6.80 22.45
CA ILE A 141 -33.13 6.32 22.35
C ILE A 141 -33.08 5.67 20.98
N SER A 142 -32.41 6.30 20.03
CA SER A 142 -32.34 5.81 18.67
C SER A 142 -30.91 5.84 18.15
N GLN A 143 -30.65 5.01 17.14
CA GLN A 143 -29.57 5.30 16.21
C GLN A 143 -29.89 6.66 15.55
N PRO A 144 -28.88 7.45 15.15
CA PRO A 144 -29.13 8.61 14.31
C PRO A 144 -29.96 8.15 13.12
N THR A 145 -31.21 8.58 13.00
CA THR A 145 -31.94 8.41 11.74
C THR A 145 -31.16 9.19 10.70
N ASP A 146 -31.02 8.62 9.51
CA ASP A 146 -30.54 9.40 8.36
C ASP A 146 -31.32 10.72 8.34
N PRO A 147 -30.64 11.86 8.09
CA PRO A 147 -31.29 13.16 8.13
C PRO A 147 -32.55 13.10 7.27
N GLU A 148 -33.71 13.35 7.88
CA GLU A 148 -34.98 13.35 7.15
C GLU A 148 -34.86 14.35 6.00
N ILE A 149 -34.88 13.82 4.77
CA ILE A 149 -34.83 14.63 3.55
C ILE A 149 -36.08 15.52 3.57
N GLY A 150 -35.84 16.83 3.66
CA GLY A 150 -36.86 17.85 3.89
C GLY A 150 -36.24 19.24 3.81
N ASN A 151 -36.94 20.28 4.29
CA ASN A 151 -36.53 21.68 4.10
C ASN A 151 -35.12 22.03 4.63
N LYS A 152 -34.51 21.19 5.49
CA LYS A 152 -33.15 21.39 6.01
C LYS A 152 -32.07 20.57 5.28
N TYR A 153 -32.44 19.54 4.53
CA TYR A 153 -31.52 18.63 3.85
C TYR A 153 -32.04 18.35 2.44
N ILE A 154 -31.45 19.02 1.46
CA ILE A 154 -31.77 18.85 0.04
C ILE A 154 -30.80 17.79 -0.52
N PRO A 155 -31.29 16.76 -1.25
CA PRO A 155 -30.43 15.77 -1.89
C PRO A 155 -29.42 16.46 -2.81
N LYS A 156 -28.13 16.20 -2.60
CA LYS A 156 -27.09 16.62 -3.54
C LYS A 156 -27.15 15.69 -4.74
N ILE A 157 -28.00 15.98 -5.72
CA ILE A 157 -27.96 15.27 -6.99
C ILE A 157 -26.66 15.65 -7.70
N GLU A 158 -25.89 14.65 -8.13
CA GLU A 158 -24.59 14.88 -8.74
C GLU A 158 -24.69 15.60 -10.10
N LYS A 159 -23.58 16.27 -10.42
CA LYS A 159 -23.39 17.28 -11.46
C LYS A 159 -23.57 16.72 -12.86
N GLY A 160 -24.77 16.80 -13.42
CA GLY A 160 -24.95 16.65 -14.86
C GLY A 160 -24.30 17.79 -15.65
N GLU A 161 -23.71 17.47 -16.80
CA GLU A 161 -23.17 18.45 -17.75
C GLU A 161 -24.17 18.71 -18.88
N ILE A 162 -24.38 19.98 -19.25
CA ILE A 162 -25.14 20.35 -20.46
C ILE A 162 -24.20 20.96 -21.51
N ASN A 163 -24.31 20.47 -22.74
CA ASN A 163 -23.66 21.07 -23.90
C ASN A 163 -24.54 22.19 -24.44
N PHE A 164 -24.08 23.43 -24.31
CA PHE A 164 -24.74 24.63 -24.80
C PHE A 164 -24.22 25.00 -26.18
N THR A 165 -25.10 24.96 -27.18
CA THR A 165 -24.76 25.04 -28.61
C THR A 165 -25.22 26.33 -29.29
N THR A 166 -25.85 27.29 -28.60
CA THR A 166 -26.35 28.51 -29.26
C THR A 166 -25.22 29.50 -29.54
N PRO A 167 -24.95 29.88 -30.81
CA PRO A 167 -23.91 30.85 -31.14
C PRO A 167 -24.34 32.30 -30.84
N GLY A 168 -23.37 33.21 -30.71
CA GLY A 168 -23.62 34.65 -30.55
C GLY A 168 -23.94 35.08 -29.12
N ILE A 169 -24.81 36.10 -28.99
CA ILE A 169 -25.18 36.71 -27.70
C ILE A 169 -26.40 36.00 -27.13
N VAL A 170 -26.30 35.56 -25.88
CA VAL A 170 -27.34 34.82 -25.15
C VAL A 170 -27.84 35.68 -23.99
N SER A 171 -29.15 35.88 -23.91
CA SER A 171 -29.76 36.65 -22.81
C SER A 171 -29.68 35.88 -21.49
N ALA A 172 -30.14 34.62 -21.46
CA ALA A 172 -29.97 33.75 -20.30
C ALA A 172 -29.77 32.30 -20.74
N ILE A 173 -28.95 31.56 -19.98
CA ILE A 173 -28.81 30.11 -20.16
C ILE A 173 -29.89 29.43 -19.35
N SER A 174 -30.59 28.56 -20.03
CA SER A 174 -31.79 27.89 -19.56
C SER A 174 -31.45 26.42 -19.33
N PHE A 175 -31.44 25.95 -18.07
CA PHE A 175 -31.13 24.55 -17.76
C PHE A 175 -32.01 23.96 -16.65
N PHE A 176 -32.09 22.63 -16.65
CA PHE A 176 -32.84 21.81 -15.70
C PHE A 176 -31.83 20.98 -14.89
N GLU A 177 -31.74 21.25 -13.58
CA GLU A 177 -31.04 20.39 -12.60
C GLU A 177 -29.53 20.15 -12.83
N ARG A 178 -28.90 20.86 -13.79
CA ARG A 178 -27.49 20.69 -14.16
C ARG A 178 -26.67 21.90 -13.74
N THR A 179 -25.53 21.64 -13.12
CA THR A 179 -24.65 22.70 -12.61
C THR A 179 -23.42 22.92 -13.47
N THR A 180 -23.14 22.05 -14.45
CA THR A 180 -22.01 22.20 -15.37
C THR A 180 -22.51 22.54 -16.76
N ILE A 181 -22.09 23.67 -17.29
CA ILE A 181 -22.45 24.17 -18.62
C ILE A 181 -21.19 24.20 -19.48
N ARG A 182 -21.17 23.41 -20.54
CA ARG A 182 -20.10 23.41 -21.55
C ARG A 182 -20.57 24.12 -22.80
N PHE A 183 -19.93 25.22 -23.17
CA PHE A 183 -20.18 25.90 -24.43
C PHE A 183 -19.35 25.23 -25.52
N THR A 184 -19.99 24.62 -26.50
CA THR A 184 -19.29 23.89 -27.59
C THR A 184 -19.26 24.66 -28.91
N ASN A 185 -20.02 25.75 -29.02
CA ASN A 185 -20.13 26.59 -30.22
C ASN A 185 -19.62 28.02 -29.96
N ASN A 186 -19.69 28.87 -30.99
CA ASN A 186 -19.24 30.27 -30.96
C ASN A 186 -20.19 31.20 -30.17
N THR A 187 -20.60 30.82 -28.97
CA THR A 187 -21.22 31.76 -28.02
C THR A 187 -20.20 32.85 -27.68
N THR A 188 -20.59 34.11 -27.77
CA THR A 188 -19.67 35.24 -27.52
C THR A 188 -20.00 35.99 -26.24
N SER A 189 -21.26 35.94 -25.79
CA SER A 189 -21.71 36.62 -24.57
C SER A 189 -22.89 35.93 -23.92
N VAL A 190 -22.98 35.98 -22.60
CA VAL A 190 -24.11 35.47 -21.79
C VAL A 190 -24.47 36.49 -20.72
N SER A 191 -25.75 36.85 -20.59
CA SER A 191 -26.18 37.87 -19.61
C SER A 191 -26.64 37.32 -18.26
N GLY A 192 -27.08 36.06 -18.20
CA GLY A 192 -27.42 35.41 -16.94
C GLY A 192 -27.86 33.96 -17.10
N VAL A 193 -28.55 33.45 -16.09
CA VAL A 193 -29.01 32.06 -15.99
C VAL A 193 -30.48 32.03 -15.56
N SER A 194 -31.28 31.17 -16.19
CA SER A 194 -32.69 30.95 -15.87
C SER A 194 -32.92 29.49 -15.46
N PHE A 195 -33.58 29.28 -14.32
CA PHE A 195 -34.03 27.97 -13.87
C PHE A 195 -35.45 27.72 -14.42
N ILE A 196 -35.64 26.69 -15.26
CA ILE A 196 -36.93 26.49 -15.98
C ILE A 196 -37.81 25.38 -15.38
N ALA A 197 -37.43 24.74 -14.27
CA ALA A 197 -38.32 23.84 -13.55
C ALA A 197 -37.89 23.72 -12.08
N ASP A 198 -38.61 22.85 -11.37
CA ASP A 198 -38.53 22.51 -9.96
C ASP A 198 -37.28 23.06 -9.24
N LEU A 199 -37.48 24.16 -8.52
CA LEU A 199 -36.44 24.82 -7.72
C LEU A 199 -36.06 23.97 -6.49
N SER A 200 -36.71 22.82 -6.25
CA SER A 200 -36.40 21.92 -5.14
C SER A 200 -34.93 21.50 -5.09
N ASN A 201 -34.24 21.48 -6.24
CA ASN A 201 -32.84 21.09 -6.36
C ASN A 201 -31.85 22.27 -6.40
N ILE A 202 -32.33 23.52 -6.37
CA ILE A 202 -31.49 24.72 -6.35
C ILE A 202 -31.46 25.30 -4.93
N TYR A 203 -30.29 25.23 -4.29
CA TYR A 203 -30.10 25.69 -2.91
C TYR A 203 -28.98 26.73 -2.81
N ASP A 204 -29.05 27.54 -1.75
CA ASP A 204 -28.02 28.52 -1.45
C ASP A 204 -26.64 27.85 -1.32
N GLY A 205 -25.65 28.37 -2.03
CA GLY A 205 -24.31 27.80 -2.05
C GLY A 205 -24.04 26.75 -3.14
N ILE A 206 -25.02 26.35 -3.97
CA ILE A 206 -24.76 25.41 -5.08
C ILE A 206 -23.72 25.98 -6.06
N LEU A 207 -22.82 25.11 -6.55
CA LEU A 207 -21.70 25.50 -7.41
C LEU A 207 -22.02 25.30 -8.88
N PHE A 208 -21.97 26.36 -9.67
CA PHE A 208 -22.07 26.34 -11.12
C PHE A 208 -20.71 26.41 -11.79
N THR A 209 -20.47 25.56 -12.79
CA THR A 209 -19.23 25.52 -13.58
C THR A 209 -19.54 25.81 -15.04
N PHE A 210 -18.85 26.79 -15.60
CA PHE A 210 -18.96 27.22 -16.99
C PHE A 210 -17.66 26.90 -17.72
N ILE A 211 -17.72 26.08 -18.76
CA ILE A 211 -16.56 25.60 -19.51
C ILE A 211 -16.68 26.09 -20.95
N ASN A 212 -15.72 26.87 -21.41
CA ASN A 212 -15.65 27.25 -22.81
C ASN A 212 -14.87 26.18 -23.60
N SER A 213 -15.55 25.32 -24.34
CA SER A 213 -14.93 24.37 -25.28
C SER A 213 -15.00 24.86 -26.73
N GLY A 214 -15.49 26.07 -26.98
CA GLY A 214 -15.51 26.71 -28.29
C GLY A 214 -14.15 27.36 -28.63
N THR A 215 -14.09 27.98 -29.81
CA THR A 215 -12.87 28.63 -30.33
C THR A 215 -12.81 30.15 -30.10
N VAL A 216 -13.86 30.73 -29.52
CA VAL A 216 -13.97 32.16 -29.24
C VAL A 216 -14.12 32.43 -27.75
N ASN A 217 -13.70 33.61 -27.29
CA ASN A 217 -13.91 34.03 -25.90
C ASN A 217 -15.41 34.18 -25.59
N ILE A 218 -15.82 33.77 -24.39
CA ILE A 218 -17.18 33.97 -23.86
C ILE A 218 -17.15 35.08 -22.81
N THR A 219 -17.99 36.09 -22.99
CA THR A 219 -18.16 37.17 -22.01
C THR A 219 -19.39 36.92 -21.14
N LEU A 220 -19.21 36.65 -19.86
CA LEU A 220 -20.27 36.63 -18.86
C LEU A 220 -20.51 38.05 -18.35
N LYS A 221 -21.70 38.60 -18.61
CA LYS A 221 -22.02 40.00 -18.26
C LYS A 221 -22.25 40.16 -16.77
N ASN A 222 -21.44 40.99 -16.13
CA ASN A 222 -21.55 41.24 -14.70
C ASN A 222 -22.79 42.13 -14.43
N ASN A 223 -23.68 41.64 -13.56
CA ASN A 223 -24.89 42.32 -13.10
C ASN A 223 -25.78 42.87 -14.24
N ALA A 224 -25.92 42.11 -15.34
CA ALA A 224 -26.76 42.51 -16.47
C ALA A 224 -28.23 42.69 -16.06
N ALA A 225 -28.93 43.61 -16.72
CA ALA A 225 -30.35 43.83 -16.52
C ALA A 225 -31.17 42.71 -17.19
N GLY A 226 -32.16 42.17 -16.45
CA GLY A 226 -33.09 41.16 -16.94
C GLY A 226 -33.73 40.35 -15.81
N ASP A 227 -34.70 39.51 -16.17
CA ASP A 227 -35.47 38.66 -15.25
C ASP A 227 -34.87 37.24 -15.21
N PHE A 228 -33.61 37.18 -14.73
CA PHE A 228 -32.80 35.96 -14.63
C PHE A 228 -31.80 36.10 -13.48
N VAL A 229 -31.20 34.99 -13.07
CA VAL A 229 -30.09 34.98 -12.11
C VAL A 229 -28.87 35.62 -12.74
N LYS A 230 -28.37 36.68 -12.11
CA LYS A 230 -27.27 37.49 -12.66
C LYS A 230 -25.93 36.90 -12.31
N PHE A 231 -24.94 37.01 -13.20
CA PHE A 231 -23.55 36.85 -12.81
C PHE A 231 -23.13 38.05 -11.95
N PHE A 232 -22.43 37.81 -10.86
CA PHE A 232 -21.92 38.82 -9.96
C PHE A 232 -20.43 38.60 -9.70
N ASN A 233 -19.66 39.62 -10.01
CA ASN A 233 -18.25 39.73 -9.67
C ASN A 233 -18.03 41.02 -8.87
N ASN A 234 -17.20 40.94 -7.82
CA ASN A 234 -16.88 42.09 -6.98
C ASN A 234 -15.99 43.11 -7.71
N ALA A 235 -15.21 42.67 -8.70
CA ALA A 235 -14.52 43.59 -9.60
C ALA A 235 -15.54 44.18 -10.59
N ALA A 236 -15.50 45.50 -10.78
CA ALA A 236 -16.35 46.23 -11.72
C ALA A 236 -15.99 45.87 -13.17
N GLY A 237 -16.43 44.71 -13.65
CA GLY A 237 -16.22 44.26 -15.03
C GLY A 237 -16.82 42.90 -15.33
N ASP A 238 -17.08 42.67 -16.61
CA ASP A 238 -17.50 41.37 -17.16
C ASP A 238 -16.40 40.31 -16.98
N ILE A 239 -16.79 39.03 -16.93
CA ILE A 239 -15.85 37.92 -16.88
C ILE A 239 -15.66 37.32 -18.27
N ILE A 240 -14.42 37.23 -18.72
CA ILE A 240 -14.06 36.60 -20.00
C ILE A 240 -13.52 35.20 -19.72
N ILE A 241 -14.16 34.20 -20.33
CA ILE A 241 -13.71 32.81 -20.35
C ILE A 241 -13.06 32.54 -21.72
N PRO A 242 -11.73 32.42 -21.82
CA PRO A 242 -11.08 32.11 -23.09
C PRO A 242 -11.42 30.68 -23.56
N PRO A 243 -11.12 30.31 -24.82
CA PRO A 243 -11.14 28.91 -25.26
C PRO A 243 -10.41 28.00 -24.27
N SER A 244 -11.02 26.87 -23.95
CA SER A 244 -10.60 25.92 -22.89
C SER A 244 -10.62 26.46 -21.47
N GLY A 245 -11.09 27.69 -21.26
CA GLY A 245 -11.21 28.32 -19.94
C GLY A 245 -12.40 27.79 -19.14
N ILE A 246 -12.32 27.93 -17.82
CA ILE A 246 -13.35 27.52 -16.87
C ILE A 246 -13.65 28.68 -15.92
N ALA A 247 -14.91 28.95 -15.62
CA ALA A 247 -15.31 29.82 -14.53
C ALA A 247 -16.27 29.10 -13.58
N GLN A 248 -16.10 29.32 -12.28
CA GLN A 248 -16.97 28.75 -11.25
C GLN A 248 -17.65 29.85 -10.47
N TYR A 249 -18.94 29.65 -10.22
CA TYR A 249 -19.78 30.54 -9.47
C TYR A 249 -20.53 29.78 -8.37
N ARG A 250 -20.88 30.48 -7.30
CA ARG A 250 -21.75 30.01 -6.23
C ARG A 250 -23.09 30.73 -6.32
N TYR A 251 -24.20 30.02 -6.30
CA TYR A 251 -25.50 30.67 -6.22
C TYR A 251 -25.76 31.24 -4.83
N SER A 252 -26.21 32.49 -4.78
CA SER A 252 -26.73 33.15 -3.59
C SER A 252 -28.24 33.32 -3.73
N ALA A 253 -29.01 32.51 -3.00
CA ALA A 253 -30.47 32.52 -3.06
C ALA A 253 -31.04 33.85 -2.53
N GLY A 254 -30.44 34.37 -1.44
CA GLY A 254 -30.88 35.63 -0.81
C GLY A 254 -30.73 36.87 -1.69
N GLN A 255 -29.82 36.82 -2.68
CA GLN A 255 -29.57 37.94 -3.61
C GLN A 255 -29.93 37.61 -5.05
N ASN A 256 -30.43 36.40 -5.30
CA ASN A 256 -30.75 35.85 -6.61
C ASN A 256 -29.65 36.07 -7.67
N ARG A 257 -28.40 35.72 -7.33
CA ARG A 257 -27.22 35.93 -8.20
C ARG A 257 -26.21 34.79 -8.09
N LEU A 258 -25.38 34.64 -9.11
CA LEU A 258 -24.22 33.76 -9.15
C LEU A 258 -22.97 34.56 -8.78
N GLU A 259 -22.35 34.28 -7.65
CA GLU A 259 -21.13 34.95 -7.16
C GLU A 259 -19.88 34.24 -7.65
N LEU A 260 -18.98 34.97 -8.31
CA LEU A 260 -17.74 34.40 -8.83
C LEU A 260 -16.87 33.82 -7.70
N LEU A 261 -16.49 32.55 -7.82
CA LEU A 261 -15.52 31.90 -6.94
C LEU A 261 -14.14 31.84 -7.58
N SER A 262 -14.09 31.44 -8.85
CA SER A 262 -12.85 31.32 -9.60
C SER A 262 -13.10 31.58 -11.08
N ASN A 263 -12.15 32.26 -11.73
CA ASN A 263 -12.07 32.34 -13.17
C ASN A 263 -10.73 31.73 -13.54
N GLY A 264 -10.74 30.48 -13.99
CA GLY A 264 -9.58 29.62 -14.28
C GLY A 264 -8.71 30.08 -15.44
N THR A 265 -8.50 31.38 -15.58
CA THR A 265 -7.57 31.99 -16.53
C THR A 265 -6.12 31.98 -16.01
N GLN A 266 -5.87 31.57 -14.77
CA GLN A 266 -4.54 31.62 -14.16
C GLN A 266 -4.17 30.23 -13.61
N ASN A 267 -3.74 29.33 -14.48
CA ASN A 267 -2.80 28.31 -14.00
C ASN A 267 -1.54 29.07 -13.57
N LEU A 268 -1.09 28.88 -12.33
CA LEU A 268 0.15 29.47 -11.83
C LEU A 268 1.35 29.16 -12.77
N GLU A 269 1.26 28.07 -13.54
CA GLU A 269 2.20 27.68 -14.60
C GLU A 269 2.28 28.65 -15.80
N SER A 270 1.22 29.38 -16.17
CA SER A 270 1.29 30.35 -17.28
C SER A 270 2.01 31.65 -16.89
N VAL A 271 2.14 31.92 -15.59
CA VAL A 271 2.97 33.01 -15.04
C VAL A 271 4.41 32.52 -14.80
N LEU A 272 4.61 31.20 -14.65
CA LEU A 272 5.90 30.55 -14.42
C LEU A 272 6.46 29.87 -15.69
N THR A 273 6.24 30.43 -16.88
CA THR A 273 7.00 29.97 -18.06
C THR A 273 8.47 30.29 -17.84
N ALA A 274 9.26 29.26 -17.52
CA ALA A 274 10.69 29.35 -17.28
C ALA A 274 11.39 30.01 -18.49
N GLY A 275 11.86 31.25 -18.31
CA GLY A 275 12.70 31.94 -19.30
C GLY A 275 12.33 33.39 -19.63
N SER A 276 11.22 33.95 -19.15
CA SER A 276 10.92 35.37 -19.39
C SER A 276 11.67 36.28 -18.41
N THR A 277 12.74 36.92 -18.88
CA THR A 277 13.53 37.93 -18.15
C THR A 277 12.88 39.33 -18.15
N THR A 278 11.68 39.48 -18.71
CA THR A 278 10.97 40.76 -18.67
C THR A 278 10.14 40.86 -17.40
N THR A 279 10.47 41.85 -16.57
CA THR A 279 9.73 42.26 -15.38
C THR A 279 8.28 42.54 -15.78
N LYS A 280 7.37 41.62 -15.48
CA LYS A 280 5.93 41.88 -15.56
C LYS A 280 5.42 42.30 -14.19
N THR A 281 5.15 43.58 -14.04
CA THR A 281 4.48 44.15 -12.87
C THR A 281 3.03 43.68 -12.87
N ALA A 282 2.65 42.85 -11.91
CA ALA A 282 1.25 42.55 -11.67
C ALA A 282 0.69 43.64 -10.73
N GLU A 283 0.00 44.63 -11.29
CA GLU A 283 -0.79 45.57 -10.49
C GLU A 283 -2.05 44.86 -9.99
N PHE A 284 -2.08 44.60 -8.68
CA PHE A 284 -3.29 44.12 -8.00
C PHE A 284 -4.03 45.32 -7.41
N THR A 285 -4.91 45.95 -8.19
CA THR A 285 -5.79 47.01 -7.72
C THR A 285 -7.06 46.41 -7.14
N GLY A 286 -7.08 46.19 -5.83
CA GLY A 286 -8.28 45.73 -5.13
C GLY A 286 -8.17 45.85 -3.60
N THR A 287 -8.90 46.79 -3.01
CA THR A 287 -9.09 46.87 -1.55
C THR A 287 -9.79 45.62 -1.03
N GLY A 288 -9.11 44.84 -0.18
CA GLY A 288 -9.69 43.72 0.56
C GLY A 288 -9.20 42.31 0.21
N CYS A 289 -8.20 42.15 -0.68
CA CYS A 289 -7.65 40.83 -0.97
C CYS A 289 -6.57 40.46 0.07
N HIS A 290 -6.80 39.38 0.83
CA HIS A 290 -5.79 38.78 1.70
C HIS A 290 -5.05 37.73 0.87
N THR A 291 -3.78 37.96 0.55
CA THR A 291 -2.96 37.00 -0.19
C THR A 291 -1.74 36.63 0.65
N THR A 292 -1.67 35.36 1.05
CA THR A 292 -0.46 34.79 1.65
C THR A 292 0.51 34.42 0.54
N ILE A 293 1.58 35.21 0.39
CA ILE A 293 2.67 34.88 -0.54
C ILE A 293 3.70 34.07 0.25
N THR A 294 3.70 32.75 0.06
CA THR A 294 4.78 31.87 0.56
C THR A 294 5.79 31.64 -0.54
N GLY A 295 6.91 32.37 -0.49
CA GLY A 295 8.08 32.17 -1.32
C GLY A 295 9.31 32.83 -0.71
N ASN A 296 10.42 32.10 -0.61
CA ASN A 296 11.70 32.66 -0.16
C ASN A 296 12.21 33.65 -1.23
N GLY A 297 12.31 34.94 -0.87
CA GLY A 297 13.03 35.94 -1.67
C GLY A 297 12.20 37.01 -2.38
N VAL A 298 11.13 37.53 -1.76
CA VAL A 298 10.42 38.71 -2.29
C VAL A 298 11.05 40.00 -1.74
N PHE A 299 11.85 40.67 -2.55
CA PHE A 299 12.32 42.03 -2.27
C PHE A 299 11.27 43.03 -2.76
N ALA A 300 10.51 43.62 -1.84
CA ALA A 300 9.67 44.78 -2.15
C ALA A 300 10.55 46.05 -2.11
N GLN A 301 10.87 46.60 -3.29
CA GLN A 301 11.50 47.92 -3.38
C GLN A 301 10.38 48.97 -3.50
N ALA A 302 10.19 49.76 -2.45
CA ALA A 302 9.27 50.90 -2.48
C ALA A 302 9.87 52.00 -3.35
N ASN A 303 9.23 52.30 -4.48
CA ASN A 303 9.57 53.48 -5.27
C ASN A 303 9.18 54.73 -4.46
N SER A 304 10.12 55.66 -4.39
CA SER A 304 10.03 56.90 -3.63
C SER A 304 8.88 57.77 -4.13
N GLY A 305 7.78 57.76 -3.40
CA GLY A 305 6.65 58.64 -3.68
C GLY A 305 5.56 58.51 -2.61
N ASN A 306 5.79 59.07 -1.43
CA ASN A 306 4.80 59.46 -0.41
C ASN A 306 3.51 58.62 -0.27
N GLU A 307 3.59 57.29 -0.32
CA GLU A 307 2.49 56.41 0.09
C GLU A 307 2.86 55.71 1.40
N TYR A 308 2.25 56.19 2.49
CA TYR A 308 2.27 55.50 3.76
C TYR A 308 1.57 54.15 3.61
N ILE A 309 2.32 53.06 3.71
CA ILE A 309 1.76 51.72 3.90
C ILE A 309 1.13 51.70 5.30
N GLY A 310 -0.17 52.02 5.36
CA GLY A 310 -0.97 51.87 6.57
C GLY A 310 -1.22 50.40 6.86
N VAL A 311 -0.25 49.73 7.50
CA VAL A 311 -0.43 48.36 8.00
C VAL A 311 -1.39 48.42 9.20
N ARG A 312 -2.67 48.14 8.96
CA ARG A 312 -3.61 47.90 10.05
C ARG A 312 -3.27 46.56 10.71
N ARG A 313 -2.75 46.66 11.94
CA ARG A 313 -2.64 45.64 13.00
C ARG A 313 -3.03 44.21 12.58
N ASN A 314 -2.16 43.52 11.85
CA ASN A 314 -2.15 42.07 11.85
C ASN A 314 -0.69 41.60 11.94
N LEU A 315 -0.49 40.65 12.85
CA LEU A 315 0.77 40.02 13.22
C LEU A 315 1.71 39.83 12.03
N ILE A 316 2.90 40.42 12.12
CA ILE A 316 4.07 39.91 11.40
C ILE A 316 4.59 38.74 12.24
N GLN A 317 4.21 37.51 11.90
CA GLN A 317 4.90 36.32 12.39
C GLN A 317 6.24 36.20 11.65
N ILE A 318 7.32 36.59 12.31
CA ILE A 318 8.67 36.32 11.84
C ILE A 318 8.99 34.88 12.24
N ALA A 319 8.97 33.96 11.26
CA ALA A 319 9.48 32.62 11.45
C ALA A 319 10.98 32.70 11.78
N LYS A 320 11.37 32.13 12.91
CA LYS A 320 12.73 32.14 13.47
C LYS A 320 13.65 31.22 12.65
N GLY A 321 14.07 31.68 11.47
CA GLY A 321 15.25 31.17 10.76
C GLY A 321 16.45 32.06 11.07
N ALA A 322 17.60 31.48 11.39
CA ALA A 322 18.81 32.16 11.88
C ALA A 322 19.49 33.10 10.86
N GLY A 323 18.80 34.17 10.45
CA GLY A 323 19.32 35.26 9.64
C GLY A 323 19.11 36.59 10.36
N THR A 324 20.19 37.29 10.66
CA THR A 324 20.16 38.61 11.30
C THR A 324 19.42 39.62 10.43
N LEU A 325 18.27 40.12 10.90
CA LEU A 325 17.57 41.22 10.25
C LEU A 325 18.36 42.52 10.49
N ASN A 326 19.12 42.93 9.48
CA ASN A 326 19.84 44.21 9.52
C ASN A 326 18.88 45.33 9.10
N ILE A 327 18.21 45.97 10.07
CA ILE A 327 17.45 47.20 9.84
C ILE A 327 18.42 48.39 9.86
N ALA A 328 19.28 48.47 8.84
CA ALA A 328 20.10 49.65 8.61
C ALA A 328 19.25 50.70 7.88
N GLY A 329 18.67 51.65 8.62
CA GLY A 329 17.99 52.77 7.95
C GLY A 329 17.01 53.64 8.73
N ILE A 330 16.85 53.48 10.06
CA ILE A 330 16.04 54.42 10.85
C ILE A 330 16.94 55.20 11.80
N SER A 331 17.77 56.08 11.23
CA SER A 331 18.38 57.18 11.97
C SER A 331 17.40 58.35 12.01
N GLY A 332 16.39 58.24 12.87
CA GLY A 332 15.44 59.31 13.16
C GLY A 332 15.05 59.21 14.62
N GLY A 333 15.64 60.08 15.44
CA GLY A 333 15.55 60.02 16.89
C GLY A 333 14.13 60.04 17.43
N PHE A 334 13.81 59.07 18.29
CA PHE A 334 12.78 59.23 19.32
C PHE A 334 13.46 59.38 20.67
N THR A 335 14.05 60.55 20.88
CA THR A 335 14.26 61.11 22.21
C THR A 335 12.96 61.75 22.68
N GLY A 336 12.30 61.16 23.68
CA GLY A 336 11.26 61.86 24.45
C GLY A 336 10.07 61.01 24.89
N ASN A 337 9.89 60.93 26.21
CA ASN A 337 8.71 60.47 26.97
C ASN A 337 8.44 58.95 27.09
N LYS A 338 9.04 58.36 28.14
CA LYS A 338 8.60 57.13 28.83
C LYS A 338 7.25 57.28 29.57
N ASN A 339 6.28 58.03 29.04
CA ASN A 339 4.98 58.18 29.67
C ASN A 339 3.89 58.60 28.67
N GLN A 340 3.64 57.76 27.68
CA GLN A 340 2.32 57.73 27.07
C GLN A 340 1.76 56.32 27.25
N SER A 341 1.07 56.16 28.37
CA SER A 341 0.15 55.07 28.62
C SER A 341 -0.85 55.01 27.47
N PHE A 342 -0.79 53.95 26.66
CA PHE A 342 -1.94 53.54 25.87
C PHE A 342 -3.01 53.05 26.84
N GLN A 343 -3.76 53.98 27.44
CA GLN A 343 -5.00 53.65 28.16
C GLN A 343 -6.03 53.23 27.11
N ASN A 344 -6.05 51.94 26.78
CA ASN A 344 -7.24 51.32 26.24
C ASN A 344 -8.22 51.09 27.40
N LYS A 345 -9.49 51.44 27.23
CA LYS A 345 -10.52 51.52 28.28
C LYS A 345 -10.91 50.18 28.93
N ASN A 346 -10.28 49.07 28.54
CA ASN A 346 -10.53 47.75 29.10
C ASN A 346 -9.18 47.20 29.58
N GLY A 347 -9.05 46.96 30.89
CA GLY A 347 -7.81 46.59 31.60
C GLY A 347 -7.15 45.27 31.21
N ASP A 348 -7.38 44.76 30.01
CA ASP A 348 -6.97 43.41 29.59
C ASP A 348 -5.50 43.34 29.14
N ILE A 349 -4.87 44.48 28.79
CA ILE A 349 -3.48 44.51 28.32
C ILE A 349 -2.47 44.44 29.48
N ALA A 350 -2.83 44.92 30.69
CA ALA A 350 -1.97 44.78 31.87
C ALA A 350 -1.84 43.31 32.30
N LEU A 351 -2.93 42.54 32.20
CA LEU A 351 -2.91 41.09 32.45
C LEU A 351 -1.96 40.35 31.49
N LEU A 352 -1.92 40.72 30.21
CA LEU A 352 -1.05 40.07 29.23
C LEU A 352 0.43 40.38 29.44
N ALA A 353 0.78 41.56 29.95
CA ALA A 353 2.15 41.89 30.32
C ALA A 353 2.60 41.11 31.57
N ASP A 354 1.74 41.05 32.60
CA ASP A 354 2.01 40.25 33.80
C ASP A 354 2.09 38.74 33.49
N ILE A 355 1.28 38.23 32.54
CA ILE A 355 1.36 36.85 32.08
C ILE A 355 2.67 36.61 31.32
N TYR A 356 3.13 37.57 30.50
CA TYR A 356 4.37 37.43 29.74
C TYR A 356 5.61 37.43 30.64
N ASP A 357 5.63 38.26 31.68
CA ASP A 357 6.73 38.30 32.66
C ASP A 357 6.69 37.09 33.62
N ASN A 358 5.51 36.56 33.93
CA ASN A 358 5.39 35.31 34.68
C ASN A 358 5.81 34.07 33.88
N ILE A 359 5.74 34.10 32.54
CA ILE A 359 6.14 32.98 31.68
C ILE A 359 7.63 33.07 31.26
N ASN A 360 8.14 34.28 30.98
CA ASN A 360 9.55 34.49 30.63
C ASN A 360 10.40 34.71 31.89
N GLY A 361 10.96 33.63 32.42
CA GLY A 361 11.77 33.65 33.64
C GLY A 361 11.44 32.53 34.63
N LEU A 362 10.59 31.58 34.23
CA LEU A 362 10.29 30.40 35.05
C LEU A 362 11.57 29.59 35.29
N ASN A 363 11.93 29.46 36.57
CA ASN A 363 13.06 28.67 37.03
C ASN A 363 12.58 27.54 37.94
N LEU A 364 13.22 26.38 37.84
CA LEU A 364 13.02 25.27 38.78
C LEU A 364 14.18 25.24 39.76
N ILE A 365 13.89 25.33 41.06
CA ILE A 365 14.89 25.29 42.12
C ILE A 365 14.61 24.08 43.02
N ALA A 366 15.58 23.18 43.13
CA ALA A 366 15.49 22.02 44.01
C ALA A 366 15.96 22.38 45.43
N ASN A 367 15.15 22.02 46.43
CA ASN A 367 15.49 22.08 47.84
C ASN A 367 15.60 20.66 48.40
N GLN A 368 16.80 20.10 48.38
CA GLN A 368 17.06 18.72 48.79
C GLN A 368 16.74 18.47 50.27
N ALA A 369 16.96 19.44 51.15
CA ALA A 369 16.70 19.28 52.58
C ALA A 369 15.20 19.15 52.89
N ALA A 370 14.35 19.85 52.13
CA ALA A 370 12.90 19.75 52.24
C ALA A 370 12.27 18.69 51.32
N GLN A 371 13.07 18.05 50.45
CA GLN A 371 12.60 17.10 49.44
C GLN A 371 11.54 17.69 48.49
N GLU A 372 11.75 18.94 48.07
CA GLU A 372 10.82 19.69 47.24
C GLU A 372 11.53 20.34 46.04
N VAL A 373 10.80 20.53 44.95
CA VAL A 373 11.21 21.35 43.81
C VAL A 373 10.23 22.51 43.67
N TYR A 374 10.74 23.74 43.68
CA TYR A 374 9.97 24.96 43.53
C TYR A 374 10.00 25.43 42.08
N LEU A 375 8.84 25.75 41.51
CA LEU A 375 8.72 26.54 40.30
C LEU A 375 8.60 28.01 40.69
N GLN A 376 9.57 28.82 40.31
CA GLN A 376 9.60 30.25 40.62
C GLN A 376 9.49 31.10 39.35
N ASN A 377 8.89 32.29 39.45
CA ASN A 377 8.91 33.27 38.35
C ASN A 377 10.27 33.99 38.26
N GLY A 378 10.41 34.87 37.26
CA GLY A 378 11.63 35.65 37.06
C GLY A 378 11.96 36.63 38.21
N SER A 379 11.00 36.88 39.12
CA SER A 379 11.17 37.70 40.33
C SER A 379 11.60 36.89 41.56
N GLY A 380 11.63 35.56 41.47
CA GLY A 380 11.99 34.65 42.56
C GLY A 380 10.81 34.22 43.44
N ASP A 381 9.58 34.56 43.10
CA ASP A 381 8.39 34.13 43.83
C ASP A 381 8.03 32.69 43.47
N THR A 382 7.76 31.85 44.48
CA THR A 382 7.33 30.46 44.27
C THR A 382 5.88 30.42 43.79
N LEU A 383 5.70 29.94 42.55
CA LEU A 383 4.40 29.75 41.91
C LEU A 383 3.82 28.37 42.22
N ALA A 384 4.67 27.36 42.36
CA ALA A 384 4.26 26.00 42.70
C ALA A 384 5.38 25.22 43.40
N THR A 385 4.99 24.24 44.21
CA THR A 385 5.90 23.31 44.89
C THR A 385 5.53 21.89 44.51
N LEU A 386 6.50 21.13 44.00
CA LEU A 386 6.39 19.69 43.79
C LEU A 386 7.13 18.98 44.92
N ASN A 387 6.42 18.22 45.74
CA ASN A 387 7.05 17.32 46.70
C ASN A 387 7.65 16.13 45.93
N VAL A 388 8.96 15.94 46.06
CA VAL A 388 9.73 14.87 45.41
C VAL A 388 10.25 13.85 46.43
N ALA A 389 9.65 13.76 47.62
CA ALA A 389 10.02 12.77 48.63
C ALA A 389 9.91 11.33 48.08
N PHE A 390 9.05 11.07 47.10
CA PHE A 390 8.96 9.75 46.45
C PHE A 390 10.21 9.38 45.61
N LEU A 391 11.07 10.34 45.26
CA LEU A 391 12.35 10.10 44.58
C LEU A 391 13.50 9.81 45.56
N ASN A 392 13.32 9.97 46.88
CA ASN A 392 14.35 9.64 47.86
C ASN A 392 14.52 8.13 48.10
N ASN A 393 13.75 7.29 47.39
CA ASN A 393 13.82 5.83 47.52
C ASN A 393 14.98 5.22 46.69
N GLU A 394 15.93 6.04 46.22
CA GLU A 394 17.07 5.61 45.41
C GLU A 394 18.25 5.09 46.25
N GLY A 395 18.26 5.33 47.56
CA GLY A 395 19.17 4.65 48.48
C GLY A 395 18.62 3.29 48.87
N THR A 396 18.95 2.26 48.10
CA THR A 396 18.71 0.87 48.52
C THR A 396 20.02 0.22 48.95
N THR A 397 20.10 -0.22 50.20
CA THR A 397 21.28 -0.88 50.75
C THR A 397 20.97 -2.33 51.11
N PHE A 398 21.91 -3.23 50.81
CA PHE A 398 21.79 -4.64 51.19
C PHE A 398 22.26 -4.81 52.63
N PHE A 399 21.39 -5.39 53.46
CA PHE A 399 21.66 -5.75 54.85
C PHE A 399 21.56 -7.26 55.02
N TYR A 400 22.52 -7.86 55.72
CA TYR A 400 22.39 -9.24 56.18
C TYR A 400 21.74 -9.22 57.56
N ASN A 401 20.57 -9.84 57.68
CA ASN A 401 19.88 -10.04 58.94
C ASN A 401 20.29 -11.40 59.52
N ASP A 402 21.07 -11.37 60.60
CA ASP A 402 21.62 -12.55 61.26
C ASP A 402 20.56 -13.35 62.04
N ALA A 403 19.46 -12.71 62.45
CA ALA A 403 18.37 -13.37 63.16
C ALA A 403 17.46 -14.18 62.21
N THR A 404 17.25 -13.70 60.98
CA THR A 404 16.38 -14.35 59.98
C THR A 404 17.14 -15.09 58.90
N GLU A 405 18.47 -14.94 58.84
CA GLU A 405 19.35 -15.47 57.78
C GLU A 405 18.94 -14.99 56.36
N MET A 406 18.38 -13.79 56.26
CA MET A 406 17.96 -13.16 55.01
C MET A 406 18.95 -12.08 54.57
N LEU A 407 19.16 -11.96 53.25
CA LEU A 407 19.74 -10.77 52.64
C LEU A 407 18.58 -9.84 52.26
N GLU A 408 18.47 -8.72 52.97
CA GLU A 408 17.39 -7.76 52.86
C GLU A 408 17.84 -6.54 52.05
N LEU A 409 17.00 -6.08 51.14
CA LEU A 409 17.14 -4.78 50.48
C LEU A 409 16.28 -3.78 51.24
N ARG A 410 16.92 -2.81 51.89
CA ARG A 410 16.22 -1.78 52.67
C ARG A 410 16.33 -0.42 51.98
N ASN A 411 15.29 0.41 52.13
CA ASN A 411 15.38 1.82 51.76
C ASN A 411 16.11 2.63 52.84
N ASP A 412 16.38 3.91 52.57
CA ASP A 412 17.01 4.83 53.53
C ASP A 412 16.17 5.08 54.81
N ALA A 413 14.87 4.74 54.81
CA ALA A 413 14.02 4.75 55.99
C ALA A 413 14.12 3.46 56.84
N GLY A 414 14.91 2.47 56.40
CA GLY A 414 15.12 1.19 57.08
C GLY A 414 14.03 0.15 56.85
N GLU A 415 13.06 0.43 55.98
CA GLU A 415 11.97 -0.48 55.60
C GLU A 415 12.49 -1.55 54.62
N ILE A 416 12.04 -2.79 54.78
CA ILE A 416 12.41 -3.90 53.89
C ILE A 416 11.58 -3.79 52.61
N LEU A 417 12.26 -3.61 51.48
CA LEU A 417 11.64 -3.58 50.14
C LEU A 417 11.58 -4.98 49.53
N SER A 418 12.60 -5.80 49.81
CA SER A 418 12.72 -7.17 49.33
C SER A 418 13.67 -7.96 50.24
N GLU A 419 13.49 -9.26 50.31
CA GLU A 419 14.36 -10.15 51.08
C GLU A 419 14.54 -11.47 50.33
N VAL A 420 15.75 -12.03 50.40
CA VAL A 420 16.03 -13.37 49.88
C VAL A 420 16.74 -14.19 50.95
N PRO A 421 16.34 -15.45 51.18
CA PRO A 421 17.09 -16.32 52.08
C PRO A 421 18.52 -16.47 51.61
N VAL A 422 19.50 -16.29 52.51
CA VAL A 422 20.91 -16.47 52.15
C VAL A 422 21.16 -17.91 51.68
N SER A 423 20.43 -18.89 52.20
CA SER A 423 20.46 -20.27 51.72
C SER A 423 20.07 -20.42 50.25
N ALA A 424 19.10 -19.67 49.75
CA ALA A 424 18.69 -19.66 48.33
C ALA A 424 19.69 -18.92 47.44
N PHE A 425 20.41 -17.94 47.97
CA PHE A 425 21.51 -17.28 47.26
C PHE A 425 22.76 -18.18 47.18
N VAL A 426 23.10 -18.83 48.30
CA VAL A 426 24.29 -19.71 48.41
C VAL A 426 24.08 -21.07 47.74
N SER A 427 22.86 -21.59 47.64
CA SER A 427 22.58 -22.82 46.86
C SER A 427 22.88 -22.68 45.37
N ASN A 428 22.87 -21.44 44.85
CA ASN A 428 23.21 -21.13 43.47
C ASN A 428 24.71 -20.80 43.25
N LEU A 429 25.51 -20.74 44.32
CA LEU A 429 26.97 -20.59 44.24
C LEU A 429 27.62 -21.96 44.05
N ALA A 430 28.54 -22.06 43.08
CA ALA A 430 29.25 -23.29 42.80
C ALA A 430 30.04 -23.77 44.03
N LYS A 431 29.72 -24.96 44.51
CA LYS A 431 30.31 -25.52 45.74
C LYS A 431 31.47 -26.46 45.45
N SER A 432 31.52 -27.03 44.25
CA SER A 432 32.60 -27.92 43.84
C SER A 432 32.96 -27.76 42.36
N ILE A 433 34.22 -28.06 42.06
CA ILE A 433 34.73 -28.22 40.69
C ILE A 433 35.04 -29.70 40.51
N ALA A 434 34.51 -30.31 39.46
CA ALA A 434 34.78 -31.70 39.12
C ALA A 434 34.82 -31.91 37.61
N PHE A 435 35.61 -32.89 37.16
CA PHE A 435 35.56 -33.36 35.78
C PHE A 435 34.26 -34.13 35.52
N ASN A 436 33.66 -33.96 34.35
CA ASN A 436 32.49 -34.73 33.97
C ASN A 436 32.87 -36.22 33.78
N GLY A 437 32.20 -37.11 34.52
CA GLY A 437 32.51 -38.55 34.49
C GLY A 437 32.25 -39.25 33.15
N GLY A 438 31.44 -38.66 32.27
CA GLY A 438 31.23 -39.13 30.90
C GLY A 438 32.10 -38.42 29.85
N ASN A 439 32.61 -37.22 30.16
CA ASN A 439 33.44 -36.40 29.26
C ASN A 439 34.63 -35.81 30.02
N PRO A 440 35.79 -36.51 30.09
CA PRO A 440 36.90 -36.15 30.97
C PRO A 440 37.60 -34.83 30.62
N TYR A 441 37.32 -34.24 29.44
CA TYR A 441 37.88 -32.96 28.99
C TYR A 441 37.01 -31.74 29.37
N LEU A 442 35.87 -31.98 30.03
CA LEU A 442 34.95 -30.95 30.48
C LEU A 442 35.08 -30.78 32.00
N LEU A 443 35.56 -29.60 32.42
CA LEU A 443 35.61 -29.22 33.82
C LEU A 443 34.32 -28.48 34.18
N GLU A 444 33.58 -28.97 35.17
CA GLU A 444 32.27 -28.44 35.55
C GLU A 444 32.29 -27.85 36.95
N LEU A 445 31.67 -26.67 37.07
CA LEU A 445 31.24 -26.08 38.33
C LEU A 445 29.90 -26.71 38.70
N ARG A 446 29.78 -27.30 39.89
CA ARG A 446 28.58 -28.00 40.34
C ARG A 446 27.94 -27.36 41.56
N ASP A 447 26.62 -27.41 41.62
CA ASP A 447 25.82 -26.97 42.77
C ASP A 447 25.91 -27.95 43.95
N THR A 448 25.14 -27.69 45.00
CA THR A 448 25.07 -28.53 46.20
C THR A 448 24.48 -29.92 45.96
N GLU A 449 23.71 -30.11 44.90
CA GLU A 449 23.04 -31.36 44.53
C GLU A 449 23.84 -32.16 43.48
N GLY A 450 24.95 -31.57 42.99
CA GLY A 450 25.84 -32.16 42.02
C GLY A 450 25.48 -31.84 40.57
N HIS A 451 24.52 -30.95 40.31
CA HIS A 451 24.18 -30.52 38.95
C HIS A 451 25.21 -29.52 38.40
N PRO A 452 25.57 -29.60 37.11
CA PRO A 452 26.49 -28.65 36.49
C PRO A 452 25.83 -27.27 36.33
N ILE A 453 26.42 -26.25 36.95
CA ILE A 453 26.03 -24.84 36.83
C ILE A 453 26.71 -24.20 35.61
N SER A 454 27.97 -24.59 35.35
CA SER A 454 28.76 -24.07 34.23
C SER A 454 29.86 -25.06 33.87
N SER A 455 30.32 -25.02 32.63
CA SER A 455 31.36 -25.92 32.13
C SER A 455 32.38 -25.19 31.27
N VAL A 456 33.64 -25.62 31.40
CA VAL A 456 34.76 -25.13 30.59
C VAL A 456 35.41 -26.31 29.92
N ILE A 457 35.55 -26.23 28.60
CA ILE A 457 36.31 -27.19 27.82
C ILE A 457 37.80 -26.87 28.01
N LEU A 458 38.57 -27.83 28.51
CA LEU A 458 40.02 -27.70 28.55
C LEU A 458 40.60 -28.16 27.22
N SER A 459 41.02 -27.20 26.39
CA SER A 459 41.76 -27.48 25.14
C SER A 459 43.26 -27.45 25.41
N ILE A 460 43.99 -28.52 25.04
CA ILE A 460 45.45 -28.55 25.15
C ILE A 460 46.05 -27.84 23.91
N GLY A 461 46.34 -26.55 24.03
CA GLY A 461 46.86 -25.72 22.93
C GLY A 461 48.39 -25.64 22.83
N ASN A 462 49.10 -26.02 23.89
CA ASN A 462 50.56 -25.92 24.02
C ASN A 462 51.34 -27.09 23.42
N ILE A 463 50.65 -28.12 22.94
CA ILE A 463 51.26 -29.25 22.22
C ILE A 463 50.50 -29.45 20.90
N THR A 464 51.09 -28.98 19.80
CA THR A 464 50.51 -29.06 18.46
C THR A 464 50.18 -30.51 18.09
N GLY A 465 48.91 -30.77 17.77
CA GLY A 465 48.41 -32.07 17.30
C GLY A 465 47.95 -33.04 18.40
N LEU A 466 48.22 -32.78 19.68
CA LEU A 466 47.82 -33.68 20.77
C LEU A 466 46.29 -33.73 20.97
N GLN A 467 45.60 -32.60 20.87
CA GLN A 467 44.13 -32.54 20.93
C GLN A 467 43.49 -33.38 19.80
N SER A 468 44.03 -33.29 18.59
CA SER A 468 43.53 -34.07 17.44
C SER A 468 43.81 -35.57 17.58
N TYR A 469 44.95 -35.93 18.17
CA TYR A 469 45.28 -37.33 18.44
C TYR A 469 44.35 -37.96 19.48
N LEU A 470 44.07 -37.24 20.58
CA LEU A 470 43.14 -37.71 21.61
C LEU A 470 41.70 -37.81 21.09
N ASN A 471 41.22 -36.80 20.34
CA ASN A 471 39.88 -36.84 19.73
C ASN A 471 39.72 -38.02 18.76
N GLY A 472 40.78 -38.44 18.08
CA GLY A 472 40.76 -39.57 17.15
C GLY A 472 40.80 -40.94 17.81
N ILE A 473 41.07 -41.04 19.12
CA ILE A 473 41.09 -42.32 19.85
C ILE A 473 39.69 -42.74 20.30
N ASP A 474 38.78 -41.79 20.61
CA ASP A 474 37.40 -42.10 20.98
C ASP A 474 36.53 -42.56 19.80
N ASP A 475 36.89 -42.20 18.56
CA ASP A 475 36.19 -42.64 17.33
C ASP A 475 36.53 -44.08 16.91
N VAL A 476 37.45 -44.77 17.59
CA VAL A 476 37.92 -46.11 17.18
C VAL A 476 36.95 -47.24 17.56
N ASN A 477 35.97 -46.99 18.44
CA ASN A 477 35.11 -48.06 18.97
C ASN A 477 33.70 -48.21 18.37
N LEU A 478 33.30 -47.45 17.34
CA LEU A 478 31.93 -47.54 16.79
C LEU A 478 31.78 -47.64 15.26
N ALA A 479 32.81 -48.08 14.52
CA ALA A 479 32.72 -48.25 13.06
C ALA A 479 33.12 -49.66 12.57
N GLN A 480 32.85 -50.71 13.36
CA GLN A 480 32.81 -52.07 12.81
C GLN A 480 31.41 -52.37 12.23
N TYR A 481 31.42 -52.91 11.02
CA TYR A 481 30.31 -53.48 10.23
C TYR A 481 29.43 -52.49 9.45
N ASN A 482 29.84 -52.18 8.20
CA ASN A 482 29.39 -52.93 7.03
C ASN A 482 29.86 -52.29 5.70
N SER A 483 30.26 -53.16 4.76
CA SER A 483 30.41 -52.91 3.30
C SER A 483 31.83 -52.61 2.74
N ILE A 484 32.75 -53.56 2.95
CA ILE A 484 33.43 -54.40 1.93
C ILE A 484 33.80 -53.79 0.54
N ASN A 485 35.02 -54.14 0.12
CA ASN A 485 35.64 -54.14 -1.24
C ASN A 485 36.38 -52.86 -1.67
N THR A 486 37.68 -52.76 -1.39
CA THR A 486 38.78 -53.42 -2.13
C THR A 486 40.13 -53.13 -1.47
N LEU A 487 40.76 -54.21 -1.01
CA LEU A 487 42.19 -54.54 -1.09
C LEU A 487 43.20 -53.37 -1.11
N GLN A 488 44.06 -53.34 -0.11
CA GLN A 488 45.47 -53.52 -0.45
C GLN A 488 46.22 -54.35 0.58
N ALA A 489 46.87 -55.37 0.04
CA ALA A 489 47.73 -56.30 0.72
C ALA A 489 48.87 -55.55 1.40
N ASN A 490 48.86 -55.51 2.73
CA ASN A 490 50.09 -55.51 3.49
C ASN A 490 50.73 -56.90 3.35
N LYS A 491 51.43 -57.12 2.23
CA LYS A 491 52.52 -58.09 2.19
C LYS A 491 53.81 -57.30 2.12
N VAL A 492 54.41 -57.21 3.30
CA VAL A 492 55.80 -56.85 3.56
C VAL A 492 56.69 -57.58 2.55
N ASP A 493 57.41 -56.82 1.72
CA ASP A 493 58.65 -57.30 1.14
C ASP A 493 59.79 -56.49 1.74
N THR A 494 60.55 -57.20 2.56
CA THR A 494 61.80 -56.83 3.19
C THR A 494 62.86 -56.55 2.13
N ASN A 495 63.53 -55.40 2.20
CA ASN A 495 65.00 -55.31 2.18
C ASN A 495 65.46 -53.85 2.36
N GLY A 496 65.95 -53.58 3.57
CA GLY A 496 67.09 -52.70 3.89
C GLY A 496 67.17 -51.30 3.30
N GLY A 497 67.02 -50.30 4.18
CA GLY A 497 67.95 -49.15 4.18
C GLY A 497 67.35 -47.77 3.92
N ASN A 498 67.44 -46.94 4.96
CA ASN A 498 67.36 -45.48 5.01
C ASN A 498 66.01 -44.78 4.82
N ALA A 499 65.67 -44.03 5.87
CA ALA A 499 64.55 -43.12 5.99
C ALA A 499 64.59 -42.00 4.94
N ILE A 500 63.41 -41.67 4.39
CA ILE A 500 63.08 -40.33 3.90
C ILE A 500 61.62 -40.05 4.36
N PRO A 501 61.35 -38.98 5.13
CA PRO A 501 59.99 -38.57 5.46
C PRO A 501 59.33 -38.02 4.20
N GLY A 502 58.61 -38.89 3.50
CA GLY A 502 57.77 -38.53 2.36
C GLY A 502 56.36 -38.22 2.84
N SER A 503 56.01 -36.94 2.88
CA SER A 503 54.64 -36.48 2.69
C SER A 503 54.11 -37.06 1.39
N ILE A 504 53.33 -38.13 1.48
CA ILE A 504 52.71 -38.77 0.33
C ILE A 504 51.60 -37.86 -0.16
N TRP A 505 51.92 -37.24 -1.29
CA TRP A 505 51.02 -36.68 -2.28
C TRP A 505 49.68 -37.42 -2.30
N ASN A 506 48.65 -36.75 -1.81
CA ASN A 506 47.28 -37.15 -2.04
C ASN A 506 46.97 -36.85 -3.52
N ILE A 507 47.27 -37.83 -4.38
CA ILE A 507 46.85 -37.84 -5.78
C ILE A 507 45.33 -38.00 -5.76
N VAL A 508 44.63 -36.87 -5.80
CA VAL A 508 43.23 -36.83 -6.21
C VAL A 508 43.23 -37.17 -7.70
N SER A 509 42.82 -38.40 -8.02
CA SER A 509 42.35 -38.75 -9.35
C SER A 509 41.14 -37.85 -9.67
N VAL A 510 41.37 -36.77 -10.39
CA VAL A 510 40.29 -35.99 -11.02
C VAL A 510 39.78 -36.82 -12.19
N GLN A 511 38.81 -37.71 -11.91
CA GLN A 511 37.84 -38.07 -12.93
C GLN A 511 37.03 -36.82 -13.22
N SER A 512 37.20 -36.29 -14.43
CA SER A 512 36.44 -35.17 -14.97
C SER A 512 34.98 -35.58 -15.13
N ASN A 513 34.21 -35.47 -14.05
CA ASN A 513 32.77 -35.31 -14.14
C ASN A 513 32.49 -33.80 -14.09
N GLY A 514 31.91 -33.29 -15.16
CA GLY A 514 31.70 -31.86 -15.38
C GLY A 514 30.97 -31.20 -14.21
N LEU A 515 31.60 -30.18 -13.64
CA LEU A 515 30.95 -29.16 -12.83
C LEU A 515 31.52 -27.81 -13.23
N GLY A 516 30.65 -26.95 -13.74
CA GLY A 516 31.00 -25.67 -14.30
C GLY A 516 31.44 -24.64 -13.26
N GLY A 517 32.43 -23.85 -13.65
CA GLY A 517 32.25 -22.41 -13.74
C GLY A 517 32.08 -21.64 -12.43
N VAL A 518 32.90 -21.92 -11.42
CA VAL A 518 33.20 -20.93 -10.37
C VAL A 518 34.65 -20.46 -10.58
N PRO A 519 34.89 -19.23 -11.06
CA PRO A 519 36.23 -18.68 -11.12
C PRO A 519 36.65 -18.33 -9.69
N TYR A 520 37.60 -19.10 -9.15
CA TYR A 520 38.39 -18.67 -8.01
C TYR A 520 39.47 -17.73 -8.57
N GLU A 521 39.33 -16.44 -8.30
CA GLU A 521 40.41 -15.47 -8.49
C GLU A 521 41.38 -15.62 -7.33
N ASP A 522 42.39 -16.46 -7.52
CA ASP A 522 43.66 -16.28 -6.83
C ASP A 522 44.75 -16.22 -7.90
N THR A 523 45.31 -15.03 -8.04
CA THR A 523 46.50 -14.72 -8.84
C THR A 523 47.60 -15.75 -8.55
N PRO A 524 47.98 -16.63 -9.51
CA PRO A 524 49.08 -17.55 -9.29
C PRO A 524 50.37 -16.75 -9.20
N ALA A 525 50.98 -16.74 -8.01
CA ALA A 525 52.36 -16.32 -7.84
C ALA A 525 53.25 -17.08 -8.84
N ALA A 526 54.18 -16.36 -9.46
CA ALA A 526 55.12 -16.90 -10.44
C ALA A 526 55.88 -18.09 -9.85
N VAL A 527 55.46 -19.32 -10.20
CA VAL A 527 56.25 -20.52 -9.98
C VAL A 527 57.11 -20.72 -11.21
N GLY A 528 58.41 -20.52 -11.03
CA GLY A 528 59.44 -20.68 -12.05
C GLY A 528 59.49 -22.10 -12.62
N ASP A 529 59.92 -22.16 -13.88
CA ASP A 529 60.49 -23.33 -14.56
C ASP A 529 59.71 -24.65 -14.46
N ILE A 530 58.60 -24.72 -15.21
CA ILE A 530 58.00 -25.99 -15.66
C ILE A 530 58.85 -26.61 -16.78
N SER A 531 60.15 -26.79 -16.55
CA SER A 531 61.10 -27.38 -17.49
C SER A 531 61.34 -28.88 -17.25
N LEU A 532 60.57 -29.51 -16.36
CA LEU A 532 60.77 -30.91 -15.93
C LEU A 532 59.50 -31.78 -15.93
N ILE A 533 58.49 -31.46 -16.77
CA ILE A 533 57.43 -32.45 -17.06
C ILE A 533 57.98 -33.44 -18.08
N MET A 534 58.36 -34.63 -17.62
CA MET A 534 58.60 -35.77 -18.50
C MET A 534 57.29 -36.53 -18.69
N ALA A 535 56.87 -36.78 -19.93
CA ALA A 535 55.72 -37.64 -20.22
C ALA A 535 56.22 -39.08 -20.48
N ARG A 536 55.64 -40.06 -19.79
CA ARG A 536 55.90 -41.47 -20.03
C ARG A 536 55.01 -41.96 -21.17
N SER A 537 55.61 -42.34 -22.30
CA SER A 537 54.91 -43.15 -23.31
C SER A 537 54.67 -44.55 -22.73
N LEU A 538 53.43 -45.02 -22.77
CA LEU A 538 53.03 -46.32 -22.23
C LEU A 538 53.59 -47.52 -23.03
N ASN A 539 54.29 -47.28 -24.16
CA ASN A 539 54.67 -48.35 -25.08
C ASN A 539 56.20 -48.57 -25.23
N THR A 540 57.06 -47.72 -24.65
CA THR A 540 58.54 -47.86 -24.79
C THR A 540 59.35 -47.60 -23.52
N SER A 541 58.71 -47.36 -22.37
CA SER A 541 59.38 -47.23 -21.06
C SER A 541 60.59 -46.27 -21.03
N LYS A 542 60.58 -45.20 -21.84
CA LYS A 542 61.62 -44.17 -21.86
C LYS A 542 61.01 -42.78 -21.67
N TRP A 543 61.58 -42.00 -20.75
CA TRP A 543 61.16 -40.62 -20.47
C TRP A 543 61.81 -39.67 -21.49
N ILE A 544 61.02 -38.79 -22.11
CA ILE A 544 61.51 -37.78 -23.06
C ILE A 544 61.19 -36.38 -22.48
N PRO A 545 62.15 -35.44 -22.44
CA PRO A 545 61.91 -34.08 -21.97
C PRO A 545 61.02 -33.28 -22.94
N ALA A 546 60.10 -32.47 -22.39
CA ALA A 546 59.00 -31.79 -23.10
C ALA A 546 59.41 -30.68 -24.11
N ASN A 547 60.69 -30.45 -24.34
CA ASN A 547 61.18 -29.49 -25.34
C ASN A 547 61.45 -30.11 -26.73
N ALA A 548 61.16 -31.40 -26.92
CA ALA A 548 61.12 -32.00 -28.25
C ALA A 548 59.77 -31.71 -28.94
N ILE A 549 59.83 -30.91 -30.01
CA ILE A 549 58.78 -30.63 -31.00
C ILE A 549 57.90 -31.88 -31.27
N SER A 550 56.76 -32.04 -30.59
CA SER A 550 55.71 -33.01 -31.02
C SER A 550 54.41 -33.10 -30.20
N VAL A 551 54.09 -32.24 -29.21
CA VAL A 551 52.74 -32.34 -28.57
C VAL A 551 51.61 -31.98 -29.55
N LYS A 552 51.84 -31.02 -30.46
CA LYS A 552 50.88 -30.69 -31.54
C LYS A 552 50.74 -31.78 -32.61
N THR A 553 51.82 -32.52 -32.88
CA THR A 553 51.83 -33.62 -33.87
C THR A 553 51.26 -34.91 -33.29
N TYR A 554 51.32 -35.11 -31.97
CA TYR A 554 50.79 -36.30 -31.28
C TYR A 554 49.30 -36.19 -30.92
N LEU A 555 48.75 -34.98 -30.75
CA LEU A 555 47.33 -34.75 -30.47
C LEU A 555 46.45 -34.64 -31.73
N GLY A 556 47.01 -34.85 -32.93
CA GLY A 556 46.26 -34.73 -34.20
C GLY A 556 45.78 -33.31 -34.54
N LEU A 557 46.23 -32.30 -33.81
CA LEU A 557 45.75 -30.91 -33.96
C LEU A 557 46.34 -30.19 -35.19
N ASN A 558 47.26 -30.81 -35.92
CA ASN A 558 47.68 -30.32 -37.25
C ASN A 558 46.64 -30.62 -38.36
N GLN A 559 45.51 -31.27 -38.05
CA GLN A 559 44.39 -31.48 -38.99
C GLN A 559 43.13 -30.70 -38.67
N VAL A 560 43.11 -29.84 -37.64
CA VAL A 560 42.00 -28.92 -37.41
C VAL A 560 42.41 -27.52 -37.92
N MET A 561 42.69 -27.45 -39.22
CA MET A 561 42.49 -26.19 -39.92
C MET A 561 40.97 -26.02 -40.06
N ASN A 562 40.48 -24.82 -39.74
CA ASN A 562 39.13 -24.38 -40.11
C ASN A 562 38.77 -24.87 -41.51
N GLU A 563 37.52 -25.34 -41.68
CA GLU A 563 36.91 -25.92 -42.89
C GLU A 563 36.79 -27.46 -42.93
N GLN A 564 36.04 -28.04 -41.98
CA GLN A 564 35.14 -29.13 -42.37
C GLN A 564 33.69 -28.67 -42.21
N GLN A 565 33.16 -28.19 -43.33
CA GLN A 565 31.72 -27.98 -43.54
C GLN A 565 31.02 -29.34 -43.38
N VAL A 566 29.84 -29.35 -42.78
CA VAL A 566 28.99 -30.55 -42.67
C VAL A 566 28.66 -31.01 -44.09
N VAL A 567 29.39 -32.00 -44.60
CA VAL A 567 29.04 -32.70 -45.84
C VAL A 567 28.02 -33.76 -45.46
N SER A 568 26.75 -33.56 -45.81
CA SER A 568 25.74 -34.61 -45.71
C SER A 568 25.07 -34.85 -47.05
N GLY A 569 25.14 -36.09 -47.53
CA GLY A 569 24.27 -36.59 -48.59
C GLY A 569 24.81 -37.77 -49.39
N GLY A 570 25.20 -38.87 -48.75
CA GLY A 570 25.59 -40.11 -49.45
C GLY A 570 24.43 -40.95 -50.02
N PHE A 571 23.24 -40.37 -50.22
CA PHE A 571 22.06 -41.09 -50.71
C PHE A 571 21.82 -40.87 -52.21
N PRO A 572 21.43 -41.91 -52.98
CA PRO A 572 21.07 -41.77 -54.39
C PRO A 572 19.94 -40.73 -54.57
N GLY A 573 20.21 -39.66 -55.31
CA GLY A 573 19.28 -38.55 -55.57
C GLY A 573 19.58 -37.25 -54.82
N TRP A 574 20.58 -37.23 -53.93
CA TRP A 574 21.04 -36.00 -53.28
C TRP A 574 22.22 -35.44 -54.09
N GLY A 575 22.05 -34.27 -54.71
CA GLY A 575 23.13 -33.59 -55.45
C GLY A 575 24.30 -33.22 -54.55
N GLY A 576 25.47 -32.93 -55.12
CA GLY A 576 26.70 -32.56 -54.41
C GLY A 576 26.67 -31.19 -53.71
N ASN A 577 25.51 -30.78 -53.21
CA ASN A 577 25.29 -29.46 -52.66
C ASN A 577 26.00 -29.33 -51.30
N LEU A 578 26.68 -28.21 -51.08
CA LEU A 578 27.38 -27.90 -49.84
C LEU A 578 26.46 -27.13 -48.89
N ILE A 579 26.11 -27.73 -47.75
CA ILE A 579 25.40 -27.01 -46.69
C ILE A 579 26.42 -26.33 -45.78
N ARG A 580 26.34 -25.00 -45.67
CA ARG A 580 27.16 -24.20 -44.75
C ARG A 580 26.27 -23.62 -43.67
N ILE A 581 26.66 -23.79 -42.42
CA ILE A 581 26.04 -23.12 -41.27
C ILE A 581 27.05 -22.10 -40.75
N GLY A 582 26.61 -20.85 -40.61
CA GLY A 582 27.47 -19.74 -40.18
C GLY A 582 26.76 -18.81 -39.20
N TRP A 583 27.54 -18.02 -38.48
CA TRP A 583 27.04 -16.94 -37.63
C TRP A 583 27.32 -15.61 -38.33
N ASP A 584 26.31 -14.74 -38.49
CA ASP A 584 26.48 -13.46 -39.21
C ASP A 584 26.83 -12.27 -38.31
N GLY A 585 27.01 -12.51 -37.01
CA GLY A 585 27.20 -11.49 -35.97
C GLY A 585 25.98 -11.31 -35.07
N SER A 586 24.79 -11.72 -35.52
CA SER A 586 23.53 -11.56 -34.79
C SER A 586 22.67 -12.83 -34.71
N GLN A 587 22.71 -13.68 -35.75
CA GLN A 587 21.91 -14.89 -35.85
C GLN A 587 22.64 -16.02 -36.57
N LEU A 588 22.20 -17.27 -36.32
CA LEU A 588 22.68 -18.45 -37.01
C LEU A 588 21.98 -18.56 -38.37
N LYS A 589 22.75 -18.73 -39.45
CA LYS A 589 22.25 -18.80 -40.82
C LYS A 589 22.64 -20.11 -41.49
N ALA A 590 21.77 -20.57 -42.39
CA ALA A 590 22.04 -21.68 -43.29
C ALA A 590 22.23 -21.17 -44.73
N MET A 591 23.21 -21.73 -45.43
CA MET A 591 23.42 -21.56 -46.87
C MET A 591 23.52 -22.94 -47.52
N VAL A 592 22.92 -23.09 -48.69
CA VAL A 592 23.12 -24.27 -49.54
C VAL A 592 23.79 -23.79 -50.82
N ASP A 593 24.97 -24.34 -51.11
CA ASP A 593 25.90 -23.86 -52.12
C ASP A 593 26.22 -22.38 -51.95
N SER A 594 25.73 -21.52 -52.85
CA SER A 594 25.95 -20.08 -52.84
C SER A 594 24.70 -19.29 -52.41
N VAL A 595 23.62 -19.97 -52.01
CA VAL A 595 22.30 -19.36 -51.75
C VAL A 595 21.98 -19.41 -50.26
N GLN A 596 21.91 -18.25 -49.63
CA GLN A 596 21.51 -18.12 -48.22
C GLN A 596 20.02 -18.46 -48.06
N LEU A 597 19.69 -19.50 -47.28
CA LEU A 597 18.32 -19.97 -47.07
C LEU A 597 17.61 -19.30 -45.88
N GLY A 598 18.29 -18.40 -45.17
CA GLY A 598 17.71 -17.61 -44.08
C GLY A 598 18.25 -17.98 -42.69
N THR A 599 17.55 -17.51 -41.67
CA THR A 599 17.89 -17.71 -40.25
C THR A 599 17.38 -19.06 -39.75
N ILE A 600 18.18 -19.77 -38.97
CA ILE A 600 17.74 -20.96 -38.23
C ILE A 600 17.12 -20.51 -36.90
N PHE A 601 15.83 -20.79 -36.72
CA PHE A 601 15.12 -20.55 -35.47
C PHE A 601 15.34 -21.72 -34.50
N THR A 602 15.57 -21.41 -33.23
CA THR A 602 15.74 -22.39 -32.14
C THR A 602 14.55 -22.32 -31.19
N SER A 603 14.44 -23.25 -30.25
CA SER A 603 13.42 -23.17 -29.18
C SER A 603 13.52 -21.89 -28.34
N THR A 604 14.68 -21.25 -28.30
CA THR A 604 14.93 -19.96 -27.62
C THR A 604 14.74 -18.74 -28.52
N ASN A 605 14.55 -18.92 -29.83
CA ASN A 605 14.28 -17.85 -30.80
C ASN A 605 13.30 -18.39 -31.86
N PRO A 606 12.00 -18.57 -31.51
CA PRO A 606 11.01 -19.13 -32.43
C PRO A 606 10.65 -18.16 -33.57
N ASP A 607 10.23 -18.70 -34.70
CA ASP A 607 9.80 -17.92 -35.87
C ASP A 607 8.65 -16.95 -35.50
N PRO A 608 8.84 -15.62 -35.61
CA PRO A 608 7.80 -14.65 -35.27
C PRO A 608 6.59 -14.70 -36.21
N GLY A 609 6.68 -15.37 -37.37
CA GLY A 609 5.61 -15.46 -38.36
C GLY A 609 4.62 -16.62 -38.18
N THR A 610 4.90 -17.60 -37.30
CA THR A 610 4.14 -18.85 -37.27
C THR A 610 3.65 -19.23 -35.86
N VAL A 611 2.68 -18.49 -35.31
CA VAL A 611 1.84 -19.01 -34.22
C VAL A 611 0.77 -19.93 -34.83
N ARG A 612 1.14 -21.16 -35.18
CA ARG A 612 0.16 -22.22 -35.50
C ARG A 612 -0.23 -22.93 -34.21
N THR A 613 -1.30 -22.48 -33.56
CA THR A 613 -1.96 -23.27 -32.51
C THR A 613 -2.74 -24.41 -33.17
N THR A 614 -2.06 -25.53 -33.42
CA THR A 614 -2.73 -26.80 -33.73
C THR A 614 -2.49 -27.72 -32.55
N GLY A 615 -3.54 -27.95 -31.75
CA GLY A 615 -3.50 -28.85 -30.61
C GLY A 615 -3.65 -28.16 -29.26
N ASN A 616 -4.29 -28.88 -28.35
CA ASN A 616 -4.70 -28.46 -27.01
C ASN A 616 -3.45 -28.25 -26.12
N GLN A 617 -2.78 -27.11 -26.27
CA GLN A 617 -1.63 -26.70 -25.45
C GLN A 617 -2.08 -25.56 -24.54
N THR A 618 -2.24 -25.88 -23.26
CA THR A 618 -2.48 -24.89 -22.20
C THR A 618 -1.21 -24.06 -22.03
N ILE A 619 -1.20 -22.83 -22.56
CA ILE A 619 -0.13 -21.87 -22.31
C ILE A 619 -0.33 -21.35 -20.88
N GLN A 620 0.36 -21.96 -19.92
CA GLN A 620 0.44 -21.42 -18.56
C GLN A 620 1.19 -20.07 -18.60
N GLY A 621 0.48 -19.00 -18.25
CA GLY A 621 1.11 -17.74 -17.85
C GLY A 621 0.95 -16.56 -18.81
N GLN A 622 0.27 -16.71 -19.96
CA GLN A 622 -0.09 -15.56 -20.79
C GLN A 622 -1.61 -15.47 -20.93
N LYS A 623 -2.16 -14.36 -20.45
CA LYS A 623 -3.58 -14.03 -20.33
C LYS A 623 -4.22 -13.90 -21.72
N ILE A 624 -4.48 -15.02 -22.40
CA ILE A 624 -5.24 -15.04 -23.66
C ILE A 624 -6.73 -15.04 -23.33
N PHE A 625 -7.19 -13.92 -22.77
CA PHE A 625 -8.57 -13.44 -22.86
C PHE A 625 -8.52 -11.90 -22.73
N GLU A 626 -7.70 -11.24 -23.52
CA GLU A 626 -8.16 -9.97 -24.05
C GLU A 626 -9.10 -10.33 -25.19
N ASN A 627 -10.38 -10.25 -24.86
CA ASN A 627 -11.46 -10.03 -25.79
C ASN A 627 -10.93 -9.15 -26.93
N GLU A 628 -10.69 -9.71 -28.11
CA GLU A 628 -10.59 -8.90 -29.32
C GLU A 628 -11.95 -8.23 -29.49
N LEU A 629 -12.11 -7.11 -28.79
CA LEU A 629 -13.08 -6.10 -29.11
C LEU A 629 -12.63 -5.60 -30.49
N ARG A 630 -13.09 -6.29 -31.54
CA ARG A 630 -13.07 -5.76 -32.90
C ARG A 630 -13.90 -4.49 -32.85
N THR A 631 -13.24 -3.37 -32.57
CA THR A 631 -13.74 -2.03 -32.85
C THR A 631 -13.73 -1.82 -34.36
N THR A 632 -14.46 -2.66 -35.09
CA THR A 632 -15.03 -2.22 -36.36
C THR A 632 -16.21 -1.35 -35.97
N ASN A 633 -16.19 -0.07 -36.38
CA ASN A 633 -17.13 1.03 -36.12
C ASN A 633 -18.64 0.75 -36.29
N SER A 634 -19.13 -0.34 -35.72
CA SER A 634 -20.52 -0.72 -35.65
C SER A 634 -20.75 -1.06 -34.18
N ILE A 635 -21.62 -0.28 -33.54
CA ILE A 635 -22.04 -0.43 -32.14
C ILE A 635 -22.87 -1.73 -32.08
N VAL A 636 -22.19 -2.87 -32.17
CA VAL A 636 -22.80 -4.19 -32.08
C VAL A 636 -22.51 -4.65 -30.65
N ALA A 637 -23.59 -4.88 -29.90
CA ALA A 637 -23.56 -5.29 -28.51
C ALA A 637 -22.59 -6.46 -28.27
N PRO A 638 -21.99 -6.57 -27.07
CA PRO A 638 -21.08 -7.67 -26.76
C PRO A 638 -21.80 -9.01 -26.89
N VAL A 639 -21.29 -9.88 -27.77
CA VAL A 639 -21.80 -11.25 -27.97
C VAL A 639 -20.75 -12.25 -27.53
N LEU A 640 -21.06 -13.09 -26.55
CA LEU A 640 -20.30 -14.30 -26.25
C LEU A 640 -20.92 -15.46 -27.04
N LYS A 641 -20.15 -16.06 -27.95
CA LYS A 641 -20.61 -17.17 -28.80
C LYS A 641 -19.77 -18.42 -28.56
N THR A 642 -20.42 -19.54 -28.23
CA THR A 642 -19.78 -20.85 -28.26
C THR A 642 -19.97 -21.46 -29.65
N ILE A 643 -18.87 -21.90 -30.27
CA ILE A 643 -18.91 -22.55 -31.58
C ILE A 643 -19.18 -24.04 -31.36
N ALA A 644 -20.30 -24.53 -31.89
CA ALA A 644 -20.60 -25.97 -31.88
C ALA A 644 -19.55 -26.77 -32.66
N ASN A 645 -19.38 -28.04 -32.30
CA ASN A 645 -18.50 -28.95 -33.05
C ASN A 645 -19.06 -29.10 -34.48
N PRO A 646 -18.33 -28.65 -35.52
CA PRO A 646 -18.83 -28.68 -36.89
C PRO A 646 -19.07 -30.10 -37.42
N ASN A 647 -18.51 -31.12 -36.77
CA ASN A 647 -18.60 -32.52 -37.19
C ASN A 647 -19.73 -33.29 -36.48
N ALA A 648 -20.47 -32.68 -35.55
CA ALA A 648 -21.58 -33.31 -34.84
C ALA A 648 -22.92 -32.79 -35.39
N THR A 649 -23.74 -33.68 -35.95
CA THR A 649 -25.04 -33.33 -36.56
C THR A 649 -26.03 -32.72 -35.55
N ASP A 650 -25.85 -33.01 -34.26
CA ASP A 650 -26.76 -32.56 -33.20
C ASP A 650 -26.21 -31.36 -32.40
N SER A 651 -25.02 -30.85 -32.75
CA SER A 651 -24.38 -29.76 -32.00
C SER A 651 -24.79 -28.40 -32.54
N ARG A 652 -25.53 -27.62 -31.74
CA ARG A 652 -25.95 -26.25 -32.06
C ARG A 652 -25.13 -25.22 -31.29
N SER A 653 -24.78 -24.11 -31.95
CA SER A 653 -24.08 -23.01 -31.29
C SER A 653 -25.02 -22.27 -30.34
N TRP A 654 -24.46 -21.72 -29.25
CA TRP A 654 -25.18 -20.87 -28.31
C TRP A 654 -24.57 -19.47 -28.29
N SER A 655 -25.40 -18.46 -28.10
CA SER A 655 -24.98 -17.09 -27.92
C SER A 655 -25.61 -16.46 -26.67
N VAL A 656 -24.83 -15.62 -26.00
CA VAL A 656 -25.29 -14.69 -24.96
C VAL A 656 -25.09 -13.28 -25.49
N GLN A 657 -26.17 -12.50 -25.55
CA GLN A 657 -26.22 -11.21 -26.23
C GLN A 657 -26.95 -10.19 -25.36
N GLY A 658 -26.40 -8.99 -25.24
CA GLY A 658 -27.21 -7.79 -24.93
C GLY A 658 -27.79 -7.20 -26.21
N ASP A 659 -28.85 -6.42 -26.10
CA ASP A 659 -29.50 -5.72 -27.22
C ASP A 659 -29.89 -6.64 -28.40
N SER A 660 -30.31 -7.87 -28.11
CA SER A 660 -30.66 -8.91 -29.07
C SER A 660 -31.87 -8.56 -29.94
N GLN A 661 -32.89 -7.89 -29.38
CA GLN A 661 -34.07 -7.43 -30.12
C GLN A 661 -34.34 -5.92 -29.97
N ALA A 662 -34.04 -5.36 -28.80
CA ALA A 662 -34.22 -3.95 -28.45
C ALA A 662 -33.08 -3.50 -27.52
N TYR A 663 -32.78 -2.21 -27.54
CA TYR A 663 -31.76 -1.62 -26.66
C TYR A 663 -32.14 -1.81 -25.17
N GLY A 664 -31.20 -2.30 -24.38
CA GLY A 664 -31.37 -2.62 -22.95
C GLY A 664 -31.90 -4.02 -22.66
N ASP A 665 -32.07 -4.87 -23.67
CA ASP A 665 -32.51 -6.25 -23.49
C ASP A 665 -31.33 -7.24 -23.33
N PHE A 666 -31.65 -8.47 -22.94
CA PHE A 666 -30.66 -9.55 -22.79
C PHE A 666 -31.25 -10.87 -23.29
N ALA A 667 -30.48 -11.66 -24.04
CA ALA A 667 -30.92 -12.95 -24.55
C ALA A 667 -29.84 -14.03 -24.47
N ILE A 668 -30.28 -15.26 -24.18
CA ILE A 668 -29.53 -16.48 -24.43
C ILE A 668 -30.24 -17.22 -25.55
N SER A 669 -29.54 -17.38 -26.67
CA SER A 669 -30.14 -17.84 -27.92
C SER A 669 -29.41 -19.07 -28.46
N ARG A 670 -30.17 -19.96 -29.08
CA ARG A 670 -29.66 -21.17 -29.72
C ARG A 670 -29.77 -21.04 -31.23
N GLN A 671 -28.75 -21.51 -31.94
CA GLN A 671 -28.75 -21.57 -33.40
C GLN A 671 -29.88 -22.49 -33.91
N ILE A 672 -30.64 -22.06 -34.94
CA ILE A 672 -31.78 -22.84 -35.46
C ILE A 672 -31.30 -24.15 -36.09
N SER A 673 -30.23 -24.07 -36.87
CA SER A 673 -29.52 -25.21 -37.48
C SER A 673 -28.03 -24.92 -37.56
N ASN A 674 -27.18 -25.96 -37.60
CA ASN A 674 -25.71 -25.85 -37.55
C ASN A 674 -25.12 -24.97 -38.66
N SER A 675 -25.85 -24.79 -39.76
CA SER A 675 -25.44 -23.98 -40.92
C SER A 675 -26.11 -22.60 -40.97
N SER A 676 -27.08 -22.30 -40.10
CA SER A 676 -27.79 -21.02 -40.12
C SER A 676 -27.06 -19.95 -39.31
N GLY A 677 -26.95 -18.72 -39.83
CA GLY A 677 -26.54 -17.56 -39.02
C GLY A 677 -27.63 -17.10 -38.03
N SER A 678 -28.75 -17.81 -37.96
CA SER A 678 -29.97 -17.38 -37.27
C SER A 678 -30.12 -18.05 -35.91
N TYR A 679 -30.56 -17.28 -34.92
CA TYR A 679 -30.66 -17.66 -33.53
C TYR A 679 -32.09 -17.44 -33.04
N VAL A 680 -32.58 -18.34 -32.19
CA VAL A 680 -33.86 -18.19 -31.50
C VAL A 680 -33.58 -18.01 -30.01
N PRO A 681 -34.08 -16.93 -29.38
CA PRO A 681 -33.99 -16.76 -27.93
C PRO A 681 -34.71 -17.89 -27.20
N GLU A 682 -33.98 -18.59 -26.33
CA GLU A 682 -34.54 -19.60 -25.43
C GLU A 682 -34.85 -18.96 -24.05
N MET A 683 -34.06 -17.95 -23.67
CA MET A 683 -34.26 -17.09 -22.50
C MET A 683 -34.07 -15.63 -22.91
N TYR A 684 -35.01 -14.77 -22.54
CA TYR A 684 -35.05 -13.37 -22.94
C TYR A 684 -35.42 -12.48 -21.75
N CYS A 685 -34.73 -11.37 -21.55
CA CYS A 685 -35.12 -10.30 -20.63
C CYS A 685 -35.40 -9.05 -21.45
N ASN A 686 -36.65 -8.56 -21.42
CA ASN A 686 -37.00 -7.33 -22.11
C ASN A 686 -36.44 -6.08 -21.38
N PRO A 687 -36.46 -4.88 -22.00
CA PRO A 687 -35.96 -3.65 -21.36
C PRO A 687 -36.66 -3.27 -20.04
N ASP A 688 -37.88 -3.75 -19.79
CA ASP A 688 -38.63 -3.53 -18.54
C ASP A 688 -38.22 -4.49 -17.40
N GLY A 689 -37.22 -5.36 -17.65
CA GLY A 689 -36.72 -6.34 -16.68
C GLY A 689 -37.66 -7.53 -16.47
N ASN A 690 -38.50 -7.86 -17.45
CA ASN A 690 -39.33 -9.07 -17.44
C ASN A 690 -38.62 -10.21 -18.15
N TRP A 691 -38.60 -11.38 -17.52
CA TRP A 691 -37.93 -12.58 -18.03
C TRP A 691 -38.91 -13.53 -18.70
N GLY A 692 -38.63 -13.86 -19.96
CA GLY A 692 -39.31 -14.86 -20.77
C GLY A 692 -38.45 -16.11 -20.96
N PHE A 693 -38.99 -17.29 -20.64
CA PHE A 693 -38.43 -18.58 -21.04
C PHE A 693 -39.31 -19.16 -22.16
N GLY A 694 -38.74 -19.31 -23.36
CA GLY A 694 -39.50 -19.73 -24.56
C GLY A 694 -40.42 -18.65 -25.17
N THR A 695 -40.35 -17.41 -24.69
CA THR A 695 -41.05 -16.25 -25.28
C THR A 695 -40.16 -15.02 -25.28
N VAL A 696 -40.30 -14.17 -26.31
CA VAL A 696 -39.62 -12.86 -26.42
C VAL A 696 -40.51 -11.69 -26.01
N ASN A 697 -41.77 -11.95 -25.66
CA ASN A 697 -42.73 -10.93 -25.20
C ASN A 697 -43.29 -11.30 -23.81
N PRO A 698 -42.45 -11.34 -22.76
CA PRO A 698 -42.92 -11.72 -21.42
C PRO A 698 -43.94 -10.69 -20.88
N ALA A 699 -45.15 -11.14 -20.58
CA ALA A 699 -46.24 -10.28 -20.10
C ALA A 699 -46.15 -9.95 -18.60
N VAL A 700 -45.34 -10.71 -17.86
CA VAL A 700 -45.14 -10.58 -16.41
C VAL A 700 -43.65 -10.78 -16.07
N LYS A 701 -43.26 -10.57 -14.82
CA LYS A 701 -41.84 -10.62 -14.39
C LYS A 701 -41.14 -11.94 -14.71
N LEU A 702 -41.87 -13.05 -14.66
CA LEU A 702 -41.42 -14.36 -15.12
C LEU A 702 -42.54 -15.00 -15.94
N ASP A 703 -42.33 -15.09 -17.26
CA ASP A 703 -43.25 -15.70 -18.21
C ASP A 703 -42.58 -16.95 -18.82
N VAL A 704 -43.22 -18.11 -18.67
CA VAL A 704 -42.65 -19.39 -19.12
C VAL A 704 -43.62 -20.03 -20.09
N VAL A 705 -43.21 -20.15 -21.35
CA VAL A 705 -43.95 -20.92 -22.36
C VAL A 705 -43.52 -22.38 -22.26
N GLY A 706 -44.25 -23.15 -21.46
CA GLY A 706 -43.98 -24.57 -21.23
C GLY A 706 -44.40 -25.03 -19.84
N SER A 707 -44.00 -26.25 -19.46
CA SER A 707 -44.27 -26.81 -18.15
C SER A 707 -43.19 -26.42 -17.13
N ILE A 708 -43.60 -26.00 -15.94
CA ILE A 708 -42.71 -25.78 -14.79
C ILE A 708 -42.78 -27.02 -13.89
N ARG A 709 -41.62 -27.57 -13.51
CA ARG A 709 -41.51 -28.66 -12.54
C ARG A 709 -40.71 -28.18 -11.33
N THR A 710 -41.26 -28.30 -10.13
CA THR A 710 -40.57 -28.04 -8.87
C THR A 710 -40.15 -29.37 -8.23
N ASN A 711 -39.02 -29.38 -7.52
CA ASN A 711 -38.52 -30.60 -6.85
C ASN A 711 -39.18 -30.86 -5.49
N THR A 712 -39.95 -29.90 -4.99
CA THR A 712 -40.71 -29.96 -3.74
C THR A 712 -42.12 -29.47 -3.98
N GLU A 713 -43.05 -29.84 -3.11
CA GLU A 713 -44.39 -29.26 -3.09
C GLU A 713 -44.29 -27.72 -2.98
N VAL A 714 -45.03 -27.03 -3.85
CA VAL A 714 -45.19 -25.58 -3.75
C VAL A 714 -46.21 -25.34 -2.65
N SER A 715 -45.74 -25.18 -1.40
CA SER A 715 -46.65 -24.89 -0.29
C SER A 715 -47.29 -23.52 -0.48
N SER A 716 -48.59 -23.40 -0.17
CA SER A 716 -49.30 -22.12 -0.19
C SER A 716 -48.68 -21.06 0.73
N ALA A 717 -47.94 -21.48 1.77
CA ALA A 717 -47.18 -20.60 2.65
C ALA A 717 -45.95 -19.95 1.99
N SER A 718 -45.41 -20.56 0.92
CA SER A 718 -44.28 -20.02 0.15
C SER A 718 -44.71 -18.95 -0.86
N LEU A 719 -46.02 -18.83 -1.15
CA LEU A 719 -46.58 -17.80 -2.02
C LEU A 719 -46.84 -16.52 -1.22
N ARG A 720 -45.79 -15.73 -0.96
CA ARG A 720 -45.96 -14.40 -0.37
C ARG A 720 -46.69 -13.50 -1.37
N THR A 721 -47.98 -13.26 -1.13
CA THR A 721 -48.84 -12.24 -1.79
C THR A 721 -49.15 -12.39 -3.29
N GLY A 722 -48.57 -13.37 -4.00
CA GLY A 722 -48.84 -13.62 -5.42
C GLY A 722 -49.83 -14.76 -5.66
N LYS A 723 -50.93 -14.49 -6.37
CA LYS A 723 -51.89 -15.52 -6.83
C LYS A 723 -51.23 -16.41 -7.89
N LEU A 724 -51.00 -17.69 -7.60
CA LEU A 724 -50.61 -18.68 -8.61
C LEU A 724 -51.86 -19.04 -9.43
N VAL A 725 -51.92 -18.60 -10.70
CA VAL A 725 -53.05 -18.89 -11.59
C VAL A 725 -52.62 -19.97 -12.57
N PHE A 726 -53.11 -21.20 -12.40
CA PHE A 726 -53.01 -22.22 -13.43
C PHE A 726 -54.01 -21.88 -14.55
N ARG A 727 -53.50 -21.56 -15.75
CA ARG A 727 -54.34 -21.44 -16.95
C ARG A 727 -54.07 -22.65 -17.84
N ASN A 728 -55.11 -23.44 -18.12
CA ASN A 728 -55.05 -24.44 -19.19
C ASN A 728 -55.05 -23.71 -20.55
N THR A 729 -54.32 -24.24 -21.52
CA THR A 729 -54.22 -23.76 -22.92
C THR A 729 -55.59 -23.56 -23.60
N ILE A 730 -56.65 -24.20 -23.11
CA ILE A 730 -58.03 -23.91 -23.49
C ILE A 730 -58.52 -22.85 -22.50
N GLY A 731 -58.72 -21.61 -22.97
CA GLY A 731 -58.98 -20.38 -22.18
C GLY A 731 -60.22 -20.34 -21.28
N ASN A 732 -60.56 -21.44 -20.62
CA ASN A 732 -61.51 -21.51 -19.52
C ASN A 732 -60.68 -21.65 -18.23
N PRO A 733 -60.80 -20.73 -17.25
CA PRO A 733 -60.16 -20.92 -15.96
C PRO A 733 -60.71 -22.21 -15.35
N ASP A 734 -59.84 -23.20 -15.13
CA ASP A 734 -60.24 -24.42 -14.41
C ASP A 734 -60.51 -24.00 -12.96
N THR A 735 -61.78 -23.85 -12.61
CA THR A 735 -62.23 -23.47 -11.27
C THR A 735 -62.15 -24.63 -10.27
N ARG A 736 -61.42 -25.71 -10.59
CA ARG A 736 -61.15 -26.79 -9.65
C ARG A 736 -60.04 -26.35 -8.72
N GLU A 737 -60.44 -25.74 -7.60
CA GLU A 737 -59.66 -25.74 -6.36
C GLU A 737 -59.42 -27.21 -5.95
N HIS A 738 -58.35 -27.80 -6.47
CA HIS A 738 -57.74 -28.96 -5.84
C HIS A 738 -56.73 -28.44 -4.83
N LEU A 739 -57.18 -28.40 -3.58
CA LEU A 739 -56.33 -28.45 -2.39
C LEU A 739 -55.41 -29.67 -2.44
#